data_AF-A0A4P2QU93-F1
#
_entry.id   AF-A0A4P2QU93-F1
#
_cell.length_a   1.000
_cell.length_b   1.000
_cell.length_c   1.000
_cell.angle_alpha   90.00
_cell.angle_beta   90.00
_cell.angle_gamma   90.00
#
_symmetry.space_group_name_H-M   'P 1'
#
loop_
_entity.id
_entity.type
_entity.pdbx_description
1 polymer ?
#
loop_
_entity_poly.entity_id
_entity_poly.type
_entity_poly.pdbx_seq_one_letter_code
_entity_poly.pdbx_strand_id
1 'polypeptide(L)'
;MASIAEKPQIPAGDTPEARTAELHGSPSATSASARDAGELFLLSSSDRAGMAAAIDDLVAVAEAGSAISLRRLSRERARGPGGEHRLAVVALDHRDLTKKLKRARTTLARAEQRHLRVPSGVYYGSGAPPGGTALLFPGQGSQYEGMLEQLHRHWPPSRAWFDALDASYASAGEAPPSEIVFPRAPATSEEERLSRERRLVDMERGAQVGLIASLASYEMLSALGVRADIMVGNSNGEHAALIAAGAIAAPSRRALCDIIAQIGLSGRALPAPRVPERMVAVNAFDRAQLDALLERHGGQLFIAMDNCPNQVVIAGTQPAVEAAAEALGGAGAVCLRLPFERAYHTPLFDAWQRTLRAHYDRFVPGAAHARVRCCATLGPVPEEPSRAWDLLAAQWSSPVRFRQMIEALYDDGTRTFIEAGPNNRLTAFVEDTLRGRPHLAVAASSQHRSDIQQLKHVVGELYAHGLAVQVEPLDLLCDAVLRGGLAQDEARAGALASGHGAGAAQRGRGAGPARDPAPRARSIRALHAALLADAEESQARVLRAVQRLTRQPGAAPAPPSAARQPGPAAAAAPMDCPLLGDVVRLDGRELHAERRFDWRRDPFVLDHSLGPPSPQRRAGGPHLPVLPFTLSLEILAEAAGRLTGLRPVAFSDIRAGRWLALDRGRLTVAIHAERLPGDGLDGRVRVRLHEVDGPRRYPAFEGTVHVADDPSLAPRPALLSEPGARPPRAWSAQRFYSSFAFHGPSYRGIERVLAVGEHSIEADLAITDLPGLDARALRIHPALLDCTGQLVAFWLLERGERHFGVFPFQARRVAWYRRSLTPGGRMRCSGHVRLERSGATYATFEIVDSSGATAAVIEGLEQRFVRFPEAIHRLLFGGAAAERRAPPEAPEAGGTAADRAVDAVDGSFLNASWGIWARALAHVVLPGRELDDWYRHDSDGDRRVASLLSHVAARDARAPRAQPPAEPPNMNDPSSGRQQRS
;
A
#
# COMPACT_ATOMS: atom_id res chain seq x y z
N MET A 1 72.27 -30.88 -17.32
CA MET A 1 72.93 -29.73 -16.66
C MET A 1 71.89 -29.12 -15.73
N ALA A 2 71.75 -29.68 -14.52
CA ALA A 2 72.47 -29.32 -13.28
C ALA A 2 71.91 -27.99 -12.71
N SER A 3 71.50 -27.81 -11.46
CA SER A 3 71.69 -28.49 -10.15
C SER A 3 70.72 -27.76 -9.17
N ILE A 4 69.89 -28.36 -8.29
CA ILE A 4 70.19 -29.00 -6.97
C ILE A 4 70.93 -27.99 -6.04
N ALA A 5 70.64 -27.69 -4.77
CA ALA A 5 69.77 -28.11 -3.64
C ALA A 5 69.75 -26.90 -2.63
N GLU A 6 69.10 -26.83 -1.45
CA GLU A 6 68.91 -27.82 -0.40
C GLU A 6 67.95 -27.29 0.71
N LYS A 7 67.24 -28.23 1.35
CA LYS A 7 66.34 -28.12 2.53
C LYS A 7 67.18 -28.27 3.82
N PRO A 8 66.69 -27.90 5.03
CA PRO A 8 65.96 -28.87 5.89
C PRO A 8 64.96 -28.15 6.85
N GLN A 9 64.11 -28.71 7.70
CA GLN A 9 63.66 -30.05 8.10
C GLN A 9 62.32 -29.84 8.84
N ILE A 10 61.44 -30.83 8.81
CA ILE A 10 60.17 -30.90 9.56
C ILE A 10 60.43 -31.59 10.91
N PRO A 11 59.68 -31.24 11.98
CA PRO A 11 59.18 -32.26 12.88
C PRO A 11 57.65 -32.34 12.83
N ALA A 12 57.17 -33.58 12.75
CA ALA A 12 55.76 -33.96 12.75
C ALA A 12 55.20 -33.96 14.19
N GLY A 13 53.93 -33.61 14.33
CA GLY A 13 53.17 -33.85 15.56
C GLY A 13 51.90 -32.99 15.64
N ASP A 14 50.77 -33.67 15.83
CA ASP A 14 49.45 -33.18 16.23
C ASP A 14 48.54 -32.51 15.18
N THR A 15 47.65 -33.35 14.65
CA THR A 15 46.34 -32.97 14.09
C THR A 15 45.49 -32.20 15.11
N PRO A 16 44.88 -31.07 14.73
CA PRO A 16 43.72 -30.55 15.44
C PRO A 16 42.44 -30.74 14.61
N GLU A 17 41.50 -31.40 15.26
CA GLU A 17 40.10 -31.53 14.90
C GLU A 17 39.46 -30.17 14.55
N ALA A 18 38.45 -30.26 13.69
CA ALA A 18 37.55 -29.19 13.31
C ALA A 18 37.03 -28.42 14.53
N ARG A 19 37.32 -27.11 14.58
CA ARG A 19 36.53 -26.13 15.33
C ARG A 19 35.89 -25.16 14.34
N THR A 20 34.69 -25.50 13.92
CA THR A 20 33.68 -24.55 13.43
C THR A 20 33.30 -23.64 14.58
N ALA A 21 33.94 -22.47 14.67
CA ALA A 21 33.43 -21.38 15.49
C ALA A 21 32.38 -20.61 14.67
N GLU A 22 31.10 -20.88 14.92
CA GLU A 22 29.99 -20.08 14.43
C GLU A 22 30.09 -18.67 15.03
N LEU A 23 30.52 -17.71 14.22
CA LEU A 23 30.38 -16.29 14.50
C LEU A 23 28.89 -15.91 14.44
N HIS A 24 28.18 -16.07 15.55
CA HIS A 24 26.84 -15.54 15.74
C HIS A 24 26.90 -14.02 15.97
N GLY A 25 27.10 -13.28 14.88
CA GLY A 25 26.76 -11.85 14.80
C GLY A 25 25.41 -11.71 14.10
N SER A 26 24.49 -10.93 14.67
CA SER A 26 23.22 -10.58 14.00
C SER A 26 23.52 -9.89 12.65
N PRO A 27 22.93 -10.34 11.53
CA PRO A 27 23.20 -9.75 10.21
C PRO A 27 22.81 -8.28 10.17
N SER A 28 23.62 -7.42 9.54
CA SER A 28 23.25 -6.02 9.30
C SER A 28 22.01 -5.89 8.41
N ALA A 29 21.33 -4.75 8.51
CA ALA A 29 20.19 -4.42 7.65
C ALA A 29 20.54 -4.51 6.14
N THR A 30 21.80 -4.31 5.77
CA THR A 30 22.32 -4.41 4.40
C THR A 30 22.47 -5.88 3.95
N SER A 31 22.98 -6.78 4.79
CA SER A 31 23.08 -8.22 4.47
C SER A 31 21.72 -8.93 4.55
N ALA A 32 20.78 -8.44 5.38
CA ALA A 32 19.37 -8.83 5.36
C ALA A 32 18.67 -8.41 4.05
N SER A 33 18.90 -7.17 3.57
CA SER A 33 18.28 -6.65 2.33
C SER A 33 18.63 -7.44 1.06
N ALA A 34 19.81 -8.07 1.03
CA ALA A 34 20.26 -8.91 -0.08
C ALA A 34 19.60 -10.29 -0.06
N ARG A 35 19.29 -10.82 1.14
CA ARG A 35 18.57 -12.09 1.30
C ARG A 35 17.07 -11.93 1.02
N ASP A 36 16.50 -10.77 1.36
CA ASP A 36 15.08 -10.46 1.13
C ASP A 36 14.73 -10.16 -0.35
N ALA A 37 15.73 -9.95 -1.21
CA ALA A 37 15.52 -9.65 -2.64
C ALA A 37 15.13 -10.88 -3.49
N GLY A 38 15.22 -12.10 -2.93
CA GLY A 38 15.02 -13.36 -3.64
C GLY A 38 16.03 -13.60 -4.76
N GLU A 39 15.90 -14.71 -5.49
CA GLU A 39 16.80 -15.12 -6.58
C GLU A 39 16.00 -15.41 -7.87
N LEU A 40 16.56 -15.02 -9.02
CA LEU A 40 15.94 -15.16 -10.33
C LEU A 40 16.39 -16.45 -11.00
N PHE A 41 15.44 -17.28 -11.43
CA PHE A 41 15.66 -18.54 -12.16
C PHE A 41 15.08 -18.39 -13.57
N LEU A 42 15.89 -18.63 -14.60
CA LEU A 42 15.51 -18.53 -16.01
C LEU A 42 15.62 -19.90 -16.69
N LEU A 43 14.47 -20.48 -17.04
CA LEU A 43 14.38 -21.74 -17.77
C LEU A 43 13.93 -21.48 -19.20
N SER A 44 14.50 -22.23 -20.14
CA SER A 44 14.13 -22.22 -21.56
C SER A 44 13.98 -23.63 -22.09
N SER A 45 13.08 -23.80 -23.07
CA SER A 45 12.95 -25.04 -23.82
C SER A 45 12.44 -24.77 -25.24
N SER A 46 12.69 -25.71 -26.16
CA SER A 46 12.14 -25.69 -27.52
C SER A 46 10.64 -25.99 -27.55
N ASP A 47 10.13 -26.74 -26.58
CA ASP A 47 8.73 -27.13 -26.54
C ASP A 47 8.18 -27.17 -25.10
N ARG A 48 6.87 -27.37 -24.98
CA ARG A 48 6.20 -27.43 -23.67
C ARG A 48 6.60 -28.65 -22.85
N ALA A 49 6.90 -29.78 -23.47
CA ALA A 49 7.25 -31.02 -22.78
C ALA A 49 8.64 -30.90 -22.15
N GLY A 50 9.61 -30.34 -22.87
CA GLY A 50 10.93 -30.01 -22.36
C GLY A 50 10.88 -28.95 -21.27
N MET A 51 10.00 -27.94 -21.37
CA MET A 51 9.79 -26.98 -20.29
C MET A 51 9.24 -27.66 -19.03
N ALA A 52 8.27 -28.57 -19.19
CA ALA A 52 7.73 -29.36 -18.10
C ALA A 52 8.83 -30.21 -17.42
N ALA A 53 9.66 -30.92 -18.20
CA ALA A 53 10.78 -31.69 -17.68
C ALA A 53 11.79 -30.81 -16.93
N ALA A 54 12.17 -29.66 -17.49
CA ALA A 54 13.08 -28.72 -16.84
C ALA A 54 12.53 -28.19 -15.49
N ILE A 55 11.22 -27.98 -15.39
CA ILE A 55 10.58 -27.61 -14.12
C ILE A 55 10.64 -28.77 -13.12
N ASP A 56 10.31 -29.99 -13.56
CA ASP A 56 10.29 -31.18 -12.70
C ASP A 56 11.70 -31.50 -12.17
N ASP A 57 12.73 -31.35 -13.00
CA ASP A 57 14.15 -31.49 -12.61
C ASP A 57 14.55 -30.45 -11.56
N LEU A 58 14.20 -29.18 -11.76
CA LEU A 58 14.53 -28.12 -10.81
C LEU A 58 13.77 -28.27 -9.47
N VAL A 59 12.54 -28.77 -9.51
CA VAL A 59 11.77 -29.15 -8.31
C VAL A 59 12.50 -30.24 -7.54
N ALA A 60 12.94 -31.31 -8.20
CA ALA A 60 13.64 -32.41 -7.54
C ALA A 60 14.92 -31.93 -6.83
N VAL A 61 15.70 -31.06 -7.48
CA VAL A 61 16.91 -30.48 -6.88
C VAL A 61 16.58 -29.54 -5.72
N ALA A 62 15.54 -28.71 -5.85
CA ALA A 62 15.13 -27.79 -4.79
C ALA A 62 14.56 -28.52 -3.55
N GLU A 63 13.91 -29.68 -3.72
CA GLU A 63 13.36 -30.50 -2.64
C GLU A 63 14.42 -31.36 -1.94
N ALA A 64 15.52 -31.71 -2.61
CA ALA A 64 16.58 -32.53 -2.05
C ALA A 64 17.41 -31.88 -0.91
N GLY A 65 17.20 -30.59 -0.62
CA GLY A 65 17.71 -29.94 0.60
C GLY A 65 19.02 -29.14 0.49
N SER A 66 19.30 -28.39 1.57
CA SER A 66 19.90 -27.04 1.70
C SER A 66 21.40 -26.81 1.45
N ALA A 67 22.15 -27.77 0.89
CA ALA A 67 23.62 -27.62 0.78
C ALA A 67 24.06 -26.60 -0.28
N ILE A 68 23.22 -26.32 -1.28
CA ILE A 68 23.50 -25.39 -2.37
C ILE A 68 22.67 -24.12 -2.15
N SER A 69 23.31 -22.94 -2.21
CA SER A 69 22.56 -21.68 -2.12
C SER A 69 21.68 -21.49 -3.36
N LEU A 70 20.51 -20.84 -3.22
CA LEU A 70 19.64 -20.53 -4.36
C LEU A 70 20.39 -19.85 -5.50
N ARG A 71 21.32 -18.97 -5.16
CA ARG A 71 22.15 -18.23 -6.12
C ARG A 71 23.06 -19.15 -6.94
N ARG A 72 23.68 -20.14 -6.28
CA ARG A 72 24.48 -21.16 -6.97
C ARG A 72 23.58 -22.04 -7.84
N LEU A 73 22.46 -22.51 -7.29
CA LEU A 73 21.47 -23.31 -8.03
C LEU A 73 20.98 -22.59 -9.29
N SER A 74 20.65 -21.31 -9.13
CA SER A 74 20.19 -20.43 -10.20
C SER A 74 21.23 -20.29 -11.32
N ARG A 75 22.49 -20.01 -10.97
CA ARG A 75 23.60 -19.88 -11.94
C ARG A 75 23.94 -21.19 -12.65
N GLU A 76 23.93 -22.31 -11.95
CA GLU A 76 24.33 -23.61 -12.51
C GLU A 76 23.22 -24.27 -13.33
N ARG A 77 21.94 -24.02 -13.02
CA ARG A 77 20.81 -24.80 -13.55
C ARG A 77 19.69 -23.98 -14.20
N ALA A 78 19.66 -22.66 -14.02
CA ALA A 78 18.56 -21.81 -14.48
C ALA A 78 19.05 -20.46 -15.06
N ARG A 79 19.95 -20.57 -16.05
CA ARG A 79 20.43 -19.48 -16.92
C ARG A 79 20.24 -19.87 -18.39
N GLY A 80 19.05 -20.31 -18.76
CA GLY A 80 18.74 -20.75 -20.12
C GLY A 80 18.95 -19.62 -21.14
N PRO A 81 19.74 -19.81 -22.22
CA PRO A 81 20.18 -18.77 -23.16
C PRO A 81 19.07 -18.23 -24.09
N GLY A 82 17.81 -18.43 -23.74
CA GLY A 82 16.64 -18.20 -24.59
C GLY A 82 16.17 -19.50 -25.27
N GLY A 83 14.93 -19.50 -25.75
CA GLY A 83 14.26 -20.64 -26.37
C GLY A 83 12.82 -20.28 -26.74
N GLU A 84 12.10 -21.16 -27.43
CA GLU A 84 10.70 -20.88 -27.82
C GLU A 84 9.82 -20.65 -26.59
N HIS A 85 9.94 -21.54 -25.60
CA HIS A 85 9.28 -21.44 -24.30
C HIS A 85 10.25 -20.94 -23.25
N ARG A 86 9.83 -19.93 -22.49
CA ARG A 86 10.64 -19.30 -21.43
C ARG A 86 9.83 -19.19 -20.15
N LEU A 87 10.42 -19.59 -19.02
CA LEU A 87 9.87 -19.43 -17.68
C LEU A 87 10.90 -18.69 -16.83
N ALA A 88 10.47 -17.62 -16.17
CA ALA A 88 11.21 -16.93 -15.14
C ALA A 88 10.51 -17.08 -13.78
N VAL A 89 11.29 -17.38 -12.75
CA VAL A 89 10.81 -17.47 -11.36
C VAL A 89 11.70 -16.62 -10.46
N VAL A 90 11.12 -15.70 -9.69
CA VAL A 90 11.81 -14.99 -8.61
C VAL A 90 11.41 -15.66 -7.29
N ALA A 91 12.34 -16.25 -6.56
CA ALA A 91 12.07 -17.04 -5.35
C ALA A 91 12.88 -16.56 -4.14
N LEU A 92 12.23 -16.45 -2.97
CA LEU A 92 12.88 -15.97 -1.74
C LEU A 92 13.75 -17.04 -1.07
N ASP A 93 13.29 -18.29 -1.11
CA ASP A 93 13.95 -19.45 -0.52
C ASP A 93 13.61 -20.72 -1.34
N HIS A 94 14.21 -21.86 -0.97
CA HIS A 94 13.99 -23.13 -1.65
C HIS A 94 12.52 -23.59 -1.60
N ARG A 95 11.81 -23.31 -0.51
CA ARG A 95 10.39 -23.67 -0.35
C ARG A 95 9.50 -22.84 -1.28
N ASP A 96 9.77 -21.54 -1.37
CA ASP A 96 9.10 -20.62 -2.29
C ASP A 96 9.38 -20.98 -3.75
N LEU A 97 10.63 -21.34 -4.08
CA LEU A 97 11.02 -21.84 -5.40
C LEU A 97 10.20 -23.08 -5.78
N THR A 98 10.23 -24.12 -4.95
CA THR A 98 9.49 -25.37 -5.18
C THR A 98 7.99 -25.11 -5.34
N LYS A 99 7.40 -24.29 -4.47
CA LYS A 99 5.98 -23.93 -4.55
C LYS A 99 5.63 -23.24 -5.87
N LYS A 100 6.46 -22.29 -6.30
CA LYS A 100 6.27 -21.53 -7.54
C LYS A 100 6.44 -22.41 -8.77
N LEU A 101 7.43 -23.29 -8.78
CA LEU A 101 7.68 -24.25 -9.87
C LEU A 101 6.53 -25.26 -10.00
N LYS A 102 6.08 -25.89 -8.91
CA LYS A 102 4.94 -26.82 -8.92
C LYS A 102 3.65 -26.15 -9.44
N ARG A 103 3.44 -24.88 -9.07
CA ARG A 103 2.32 -24.09 -9.59
C ARG A 103 2.48 -23.79 -11.09
N ALA A 104 3.68 -23.39 -11.54
CA ALA A 104 3.97 -23.17 -12.95
C ALA A 104 3.72 -24.45 -13.76
N ARG A 105 4.22 -25.60 -13.28
CA ARG A 105 4.03 -26.92 -13.87
C ARG A 105 2.55 -27.27 -14.05
N THR A 106 1.76 -27.11 -12.99
CA THR A 106 0.31 -27.38 -13.00
C THR A 106 -0.41 -26.46 -13.99
N THR A 107 -0.01 -25.19 -14.04
CA THR A 107 -0.63 -24.20 -14.94
C THR A 107 -0.32 -24.51 -16.41
N LEU A 108 0.93 -24.84 -16.73
CA LEU A 108 1.36 -25.20 -18.08
C LEU A 108 0.72 -26.50 -18.58
N ALA A 109 0.42 -27.44 -17.69
CA ALA A 109 -0.27 -28.68 -18.04
C ALA A 109 -1.76 -28.46 -18.39
N ARG A 110 -2.40 -27.43 -17.82
CA ARG A 110 -3.85 -27.20 -17.97
C ARG A 110 -4.19 -26.14 -19.02
N ALA A 111 -3.26 -25.26 -19.37
CA ALA A 111 -3.56 -24.07 -20.14
C ALA A 111 -2.76 -24.02 -21.44
N GLU A 112 -3.43 -23.89 -22.59
CA GLU A 112 -2.81 -23.55 -23.88
C GLU A 112 -2.35 -22.08 -23.97
N GLN A 113 -2.34 -21.35 -22.84
CA GLN A 113 -1.98 -19.94 -22.81
C GLN A 113 -0.55 -19.73 -23.29
N ARG A 114 -0.38 -18.76 -24.19
CA ARG A 114 0.94 -18.35 -24.70
C ARG A 114 1.77 -17.58 -23.68
N HIS A 115 1.12 -16.97 -22.68
CA HIS A 115 1.75 -16.18 -21.63
C HIS A 115 1.09 -16.41 -20.26
N LEU A 116 1.88 -16.38 -19.20
CA LEU A 116 1.45 -16.41 -17.80
C LEU A 116 2.21 -15.32 -17.05
N ARG A 117 1.48 -14.48 -16.31
CA ARG A 117 2.07 -13.45 -15.45
C ARG A 117 1.45 -13.54 -14.07
N VAL A 118 2.25 -13.96 -13.08
CA VAL A 118 1.87 -13.96 -11.67
C VAL A 118 2.74 -12.93 -10.96
N PRO A 119 2.17 -11.81 -10.47
CA PRO A 119 2.94 -10.70 -9.87
C PRO A 119 3.86 -11.09 -8.71
N SER A 120 3.62 -12.25 -8.08
CA SER A 120 4.49 -12.80 -7.03
C SER A 120 5.82 -13.39 -7.56
N GLY A 121 6.10 -13.28 -8.86
CA GLY A 121 7.38 -13.69 -9.47
C GLY A 121 7.34 -15.00 -10.24
N VAL A 122 6.27 -15.29 -10.99
CA VAL A 122 6.24 -16.42 -11.95
C VAL A 122 5.78 -15.89 -13.30
N TYR A 123 6.63 -16.02 -14.31
CA TYR A 123 6.42 -15.45 -15.64
C TYR A 123 6.73 -16.48 -16.69
N TYR A 124 5.80 -16.76 -17.59
CA TYR A 124 6.04 -17.64 -18.72
C TYR A 124 5.57 -17.00 -20.02
N GLY A 125 6.28 -17.28 -21.10
CA GLY A 125 5.84 -16.94 -22.43
C GLY A 125 6.39 -17.89 -23.49
N SER A 126 5.79 -17.82 -24.68
CA SER A 126 6.16 -18.63 -25.83
C SER A 126 6.15 -17.82 -27.13
N GLY A 127 7.09 -18.11 -28.03
CA GLY A 127 7.21 -17.43 -29.33
C GLY A 127 7.91 -16.07 -29.30
N ALA A 128 7.99 -15.39 -30.43
CA ALA A 128 8.66 -14.08 -30.51
C ALA A 128 7.91 -12.97 -29.72
N PRO A 129 8.60 -11.88 -29.34
CA PRO A 129 7.94 -10.69 -28.79
C PRO A 129 6.82 -10.21 -29.72
N PRO A 130 5.65 -9.82 -29.17
CA PRO A 130 4.44 -9.59 -29.96
C PRO A 130 4.43 -8.27 -30.77
N GLY A 131 5.45 -7.42 -30.65
CA GLY A 131 5.50 -6.13 -31.34
C GLY A 131 6.66 -5.25 -30.88
N GLY A 132 6.61 -3.96 -31.26
CA GLY A 132 7.64 -2.98 -30.91
C GLY A 132 7.72 -2.68 -29.42
N THR A 133 8.87 -2.15 -29.00
CA THR A 133 9.15 -1.80 -27.59
C THR A 133 9.31 -0.29 -27.42
N ALA A 134 8.55 0.28 -26.49
CA ALA A 134 8.65 1.68 -26.09
C ALA A 134 9.21 1.82 -24.67
N LEU A 135 10.15 2.75 -24.49
CA LEU A 135 10.56 3.23 -23.16
C LEU A 135 9.77 4.49 -22.81
N LEU A 136 9.24 4.50 -21.60
CA LEU A 136 8.41 5.56 -21.05
C LEU A 136 9.17 6.22 -19.90
N PHE A 137 9.32 7.54 -19.95
CA PHE A 137 10.07 8.29 -18.96
C PHE A 137 9.11 9.10 -18.09
N PRO A 138 9.01 8.82 -16.78
CA PRO A 138 8.09 9.49 -15.89
C PRO A 138 8.47 10.95 -15.65
N GLY A 139 7.46 11.79 -15.47
CA GLY A 139 7.61 13.19 -15.13
C GLY A 139 7.69 13.45 -13.63
N GLN A 140 7.58 14.74 -13.28
CA GLN A 140 7.52 15.20 -11.90
C GLN A 140 6.32 14.60 -11.15
N GLY A 141 6.54 14.25 -9.88
CA GLY A 141 5.56 13.57 -9.02
C GLY A 141 5.84 12.08 -8.83
N SER A 142 6.72 11.47 -9.62
CA SER A 142 7.08 10.04 -9.49
C SER A 142 8.24 9.79 -8.51
N GLN A 143 8.85 10.85 -7.98
CA GLN A 143 9.94 10.77 -7.01
C GLN A 143 9.44 10.28 -5.65
N TYR A 144 10.28 9.53 -4.96
CA TYR A 144 10.09 9.15 -3.56
C TYR A 144 11.44 9.03 -2.85
N GLU A 145 11.44 9.20 -1.53
CA GLU A 145 12.65 9.07 -0.71
C GLU A 145 13.22 7.65 -0.82
N GLY A 146 14.54 7.52 -1.02
CA GLY A 146 15.22 6.23 -1.17
C GLY A 146 15.08 5.57 -2.55
N MET A 147 14.50 6.23 -3.55
CA MET A 147 14.46 5.68 -4.91
C MET A 147 15.87 5.40 -5.44
N LEU A 148 16.08 4.22 -6.03
CA LEU A 148 17.36 3.79 -6.62
C LEU A 148 18.54 3.71 -5.62
N GLU A 149 18.30 3.61 -4.31
CA GLU A 149 19.36 3.61 -3.29
C GLU A 149 20.40 2.51 -3.54
N GLN A 150 19.98 1.29 -3.89
CA GLN A 150 20.91 0.18 -4.13
C GLN A 150 21.70 0.40 -5.43
N LEU A 151 21.08 0.96 -6.48
CA LEU A 151 21.79 1.30 -7.72
C LEU A 151 22.78 2.43 -7.47
N HIS A 152 22.35 3.52 -6.82
CA HIS A 152 23.23 4.64 -6.48
C HIS A 152 24.42 4.16 -5.64
N ARG A 153 24.18 3.27 -4.67
CA ARG A 153 25.26 2.81 -3.79
C ARG A 153 26.25 1.88 -4.49
N HIS A 154 25.76 0.94 -5.30
CA HIS A 154 26.53 -0.23 -5.75
C HIS A 154 26.74 -0.34 -7.26
N TRP A 155 26.14 0.54 -8.06
CA TRP A 155 26.30 0.58 -9.51
C TRP A 155 26.87 1.94 -9.97
N PRO A 156 28.16 2.01 -10.34
CA PRO A 156 28.87 3.28 -10.59
C PRO A 156 28.20 4.23 -11.59
N PRO A 157 27.59 3.78 -12.70
CA PRO A 157 26.95 4.69 -13.64
C PRO A 157 25.75 5.45 -13.04
N SER A 158 24.94 4.82 -12.18
CA SER A 158 23.89 5.54 -11.44
C SER A 158 24.48 6.58 -10.50
N ARG A 159 25.51 6.22 -9.72
CA ARG A 159 26.21 7.16 -8.84
C ARG A 159 26.71 8.39 -9.60
N ALA A 160 27.39 8.17 -10.73
CA ALA A 160 27.99 9.23 -11.53
C ALA A 160 26.97 10.28 -12.03
N TRP A 161 25.72 9.87 -12.26
CA TRP A 161 24.63 10.77 -12.62
C TRP A 161 24.24 11.71 -11.47
N PHE A 162 24.08 11.17 -10.26
CA PHE A 162 23.79 11.97 -9.07
C PHE A 162 24.98 12.88 -8.69
N ASP A 163 26.21 12.36 -8.71
CA ASP A 163 27.42 13.13 -8.41
C ASP A 163 27.61 14.30 -9.39
N ALA A 164 27.31 14.09 -10.67
CA ALA A 164 27.38 15.15 -11.69
C ALA A 164 26.34 16.26 -11.43
N LEU A 165 25.12 15.89 -11.03
CA LEU A 165 24.07 16.86 -10.68
C LEU A 165 24.47 17.65 -9.43
N ASP A 166 24.90 16.97 -8.37
CA ASP A 166 25.33 17.60 -7.12
C ASP A 166 26.48 18.58 -7.35
N ALA A 167 27.47 18.19 -8.15
CA ALA A 167 28.60 19.05 -8.46
C ALA A 167 28.18 20.29 -9.29
N SER A 168 27.13 20.16 -10.12
CA SER A 168 26.56 21.29 -10.89
C SER A 168 25.86 22.30 -9.98
N TYR A 169 25.09 21.82 -9.00
CA TYR A 169 24.47 22.66 -7.97
C TYR A 169 25.51 23.29 -7.04
N ALA A 170 26.53 22.53 -6.63
CA ALA A 170 27.61 23.05 -5.81
C ALA A 170 28.35 24.21 -6.50
N SER A 171 28.58 24.13 -7.82
CA SER A 171 29.16 25.24 -8.60
C SER A 171 28.27 26.48 -8.65
N ALA A 172 26.97 26.36 -8.41
CA ALA A 172 26.03 27.47 -8.27
C ALA A 172 25.86 27.93 -6.80
N GLY A 173 26.63 27.38 -5.85
CA GLY A 173 26.52 27.70 -4.42
C GLY A 173 25.34 27.04 -3.72
N GLU A 174 24.77 25.99 -4.31
CA GLU A 174 23.55 25.33 -3.82
C GLU A 174 23.85 24.01 -3.10
N ALA A 175 22.93 23.61 -2.22
CA ALA A 175 22.98 22.30 -1.57
C ALA A 175 22.78 21.17 -2.61
N PRO A 176 23.45 20.00 -2.42
CA PRO A 176 23.35 18.88 -3.33
C PRO A 176 21.91 18.33 -3.42
N PRO A 177 21.31 18.26 -4.62
CA PRO A 177 19.96 17.73 -4.80
C PRO A 177 19.82 16.26 -4.39
N SER A 178 20.88 15.44 -4.48
CA SER A 178 20.81 14.02 -4.10
C SER A 178 20.43 13.80 -2.63
N GLU A 179 20.72 14.74 -1.74
CA GLU A 179 20.34 14.68 -0.32
C GLU A 179 18.82 14.67 -0.10
N ILE A 180 18.04 15.11 -1.10
CA ILE A 180 16.58 15.04 -1.07
C ILE A 180 16.10 13.58 -1.18
N VAL A 181 16.84 12.75 -1.91
CA VAL A 181 16.51 11.33 -2.13
C VAL A 181 17.24 10.43 -1.16
N PHE A 182 18.49 10.76 -0.82
CA PHE A 182 19.36 9.99 0.07
C PHE A 182 19.73 10.82 1.31
N PRO A 183 18.77 11.11 2.21
CA PRO A 183 19.06 11.93 3.39
C PRO A 183 20.06 11.23 4.32
N ARG A 184 21.03 11.99 4.83
CA ARG A 184 22.10 11.48 5.72
C ARG A 184 21.56 10.96 7.07
N ALA A 185 20.40 11.46 7.48
CA ALA A 185 19.73 11.05 8.71
C ALA A 185 18.22 10.98 8.49
N PRO A 186 17.51 10.09 9.19
CA PRO A 186 16.05 10.11 9.22
C PRO A 186 15.54 11.49 9.66
N ALA A 187 14.38 11.91 9.14
CA ALA A 187 13.76 13.13 9.63
C ALA A 187 13.46 12.98 11.12
N THR A 188 13.90 13.96 11.91
CA THR A 188 13.76 13.95 13.38
C THR A 188 12.48 14.62 13.83
N SER A 189 11.87 15.43 12.96
CA SER A 189 10.60 16.08 13.17
C SER A 189 9.66 15.92 11.97
N GLU A 190 8.38 16.11 12.22
CA GLU A 190 7.36 16.14 11.18
C GLU A 190 7.61 17.29 10.20
N GLU A 191 8.05 18.46 10.67
CA GLU A 191 8.37 19.63 9.84
C GLU A 191 9.53 19.38 8.88
N GLU A 192 10.56 18.69 9.37
CA GLU A 192 11.71 18.31 8.54
C GLU A 192 11.29 17.30 7.46
N ARG A 193 10.49 16.28 7.84
CA ARG A 193 9.87 15.38 6.86
C ARG A 193 8.99 16.17 5.90
N LEU A 194 8.25 17.15 6.41
CA LEU A 194 7.33 17.96 5.64
C LEU A 194 8.11 18.72 4.54
N SER A 195 9.21 19.34 4.94
CA SER A 195 10.10 20.08 4.06
C SER A 195 10.75 19.17 3.00
N ARG A 196 11.23 17.99 3.40
CA ARG A 196 11.88 17.02 2.47
C ARG A 196 10.95 16.57 1.36
N GLU A 197 9.71 16.19 1.64
CA GLU A 197 8.82 15.75 0.55
C GLU A 197 8.37 16.90 -0.35
N ARG A 198 8.29 18.14 0.17
CA ARG A 198 8.05 19.31 -0.68
C ARG A 198 9.22 19.52 -1.64
N ARG A 199 10.46 19.33 -1.16
CA ARG A 199 11.67 19.39 -1.99
C ARG A 199 11.74 18.27 -3.05
N LEU A 200 11.15 17.10 -2.78
CA LEU A 200 11.07 15.99 -3.76
C LEU A 200 10.23 16.36 -4.99
N VAL A 201 9.25 17.25 -4.83
CA VAL A 201 8.27 17.60 -5.86
C VAL A 201 8.37 19.05 -6.30
N ASP A 202 9.40 19.80 -5.90
CA ASP A 202 9.64 21.15 -6.43
C ASP A 202 10.22 21.11 -7.86
N MET A 203 10.02 22.18 -8.62
CA MET A 203 10.58 22.28 -9.99
C MET A 203 12.09 22.53 -9.99
N GLU A 204 12.61 23.09 -8.90
CA GLU A 204 13.99 23.51 -8.81
C GLU A 204 14.90 22.29 -8.74
N ARG A 205 14.72 21.44 -7.74
CA ARG A 205 15.57 20.29 -7.44
C ARG A 205 14.83 18.98 -7.66
N GLY A 206 13.60 18.85 -7.18
CA GLY A 206 12.81 17.62 -7.24
C GLY A 206 12.63 17.08 -8.66
N ALA A 207 12.20 17.95 -9.58
CA ALA A 207 12.08 17.63 -11.00
C ALA A 207 13.40 17.14 -11.61
N GLN A 208 14.52 17.77 -11.26
CA GLN A 208 15.83 17.44 -11.80
C GLN A 208 16.36 16.11 -11.27
N VAL A 209 16.18 15.84 -9.98
CA VAL A 209 16.58 14.54 -9.42
C VAL A 209 15.71 13.40 -9.99
N GLY A 210 14.43 13.64 -10.26
CA GLY A 210 13.59 12.68 -10.98
C GLY A 210 14.06 12.38 -12.41
N LEU A 211 14.51 13.41 -13.13
CA LEU A 211 15.14 13.28 -14.46
C LEU A 211 16.43 12.44 -14.38
N ILE A 212 17.33 12.75 -13.45
CA ILE A 212 18.57 12.01 -13.23
C ILE A 212 18.30 10.54 -12.84
N ALA A 213 17.30 10.29 -11.99
CA ALA A 213 16.87 8.93 -11.66
C ALA A 213 16.37 8.16 -12.88
N SER A 214 15.67 8.83 -13.81
CA SER A 214 15.20 8.22 -15.06
C SER A 214 16.36 7.87 -16.00
N LEU A 215 17.37 8.73 -16.12
CA LEU A 215 18.58 8.46 -16.89
C LEU A 215 19.42 7.32 -16.29
N ALA A 216 19.57 7.28 -14.97
CA ALA A 216 20.22 6.17 -14.28
C ALA A 216 19.46 4.85 -14.48
N SER A 217 18.13 4.87 -14.42
CA SER A 217 17.29 3.69 -14.68
C SER A 217 17.43 3.22 -16.14
N TYR A 218 17.45 4.16 -17.10
CA TYR A 218 17.66 3.86 -18.51
C TYR A 218 19.00 3.19 -18.78
N GLU A 219 20.09 3.69 -18.19
CA GLU A 219 21.39 3.07 -18.38
C GLU A 219 21.45 1.66 -17.76
N MET A 220 20.76 1.42 -16.62
CA MET A 220 20.66 0.07 -16.07
C MET A 220 19.89 -0.86 -17.02
N LEU A 221 18.74 -0.42 -17.55
CA LEU A 221 17.98 -1.18 -18.54
C LEU A 221 18.81 -1.45 -19.81
N SER A 222 19.57 -0.45 -20.28
CA SER A 222 20.46 -0.57 -21.44
C SER A 222 21.58 -1.59 -21.18
N ALA A 223 22.17 -1.57 -19.99
CA ALA A 223 23.16 -2.56 -19.57
C ALA A 223 22.56 -3.97 -19.55
N LEU A 224 21.30 -4.11 -19.12
CA LEU A 224 20.53 -5.36 -19.23
C LEU A 224 20.13 -5.73 -20.67
N GLY A 225 20.62 -5.02 -21.69
CA GLY A 225 20.35 -5.30 -23.09
C GLY A 225 18.98 -4.87 -23.60
N VAL A 226 18.21 -4.12 -22.79
CA VAL A 226 16.89 -3.61 -23.21
C VAL A 226 17.09 -2.54 -24.28
N ARG A 227 16.47 -2.76 -25.44
CA ARG A 227 16.44 -1.82 -26.57
C ARG A 227 15.01 -1.36 -26.82
N ALA A 228 14.85 -0.13 -27.25
CA ALA A 228 13.55 0.45 -27.58
C ALA A 228 13.58 1.08 -28.97
N ASP A 229 12.49 0.88 -29.71
CA ASP A 229 12.26 1.49 -31.03
C ASP A 229 11.76 2.93 -30.89
N ILE A 230 11.09 3.21 -29.76
CA ILE A 230 10.41 4.47 -29.47
C ILE A 230 10.65 4.86 -28.01
N MET A 231 10.86 6.14 -27.77
CA MET A 231 10.96 6.73 -26.44
C MET A 231 9.91 7.83 -26.29
N VAL A 232 9.23 7.86 -25.13
CA VAL A 232 8.20 8.86 -24.81
C VAL A 232 8.43 9.37 -23.41
N GLY A 233 8.47 10.69 -23.26
CA GLY A 233 8.44 11.35 -21.96
C GLY A 233 7.05 11.81 -21.57
N ASN A 234 6.72 11.69 -20.29
CA ASN A 234 5.59 12.38 -19.67
C ASN A 234 6.10 13.66 -18.99
N SER A 235 5.62 14.84 -19.40
CA SER A 235 6.02 16.11 -18.80
C SER A 235 7.57 16.27 -18.80
N ASN A 236 8.19 16.51 -17.65
CA ASN A 236 9.64 16.64 -17.50
C ASN A 236 10.44 15.41 -18.00
N GLY A 237 9.81 14.23 -18.07
CA GLY A 237 10.41 13.02 -18.63
C GLY A 237 10.79 13.13 -20.11
N GLU A 238 10.31 14.15 -20.83
CA GLU A 238 10.67 14.38 -22.23
C GLU A 238 12.14 14.77 -22.40
N HIS A 239 12.72 15.46 -21.42
CA HIS A 239 14.17 15.66 -21.35
C HIS A 239 14.91 14.32 -21.25
N ALA A 240 14.42 13.41 -20.40
CA ALA A 240 15.03 12.11 -20.21
C ALA A 240 14.98 11.30 -21.51
N ALA A 241 13.84 11.32 -22.22
CA ALA A 241 13.67 10.63 -23.48
C ALA A 241 14.63 11.15 -24.57
N LEU A 242 14.78 12.47 -24.71
CA LEU A 242 15.70 13.06 -25.69
C LEU A 242 17.17 12.77 -25.39
N ILE A 243 17.58 12.86 -24.12
CA ILE A 243 18.95 12.54 -23.69
C ILE A 243 19.21 11.04 -23.87
N ALA A 244 18.29 10.18 -23.40
CA ALA A 244 18.41 8.73 -23.49
C ALA A 244 18.44 8.23 -24.93
N ALA A 245 17.68 8.86 -25.84
CA ALA A 245 17.68 8.55 -27.26
C ALA A 245 18.94 9.02 -27.99
N GLY A 246 19.81 9.83 -27.36
CA GLY A 246 20.99 10.40 -28.01
C GLY A 246 20.70 11.63 -28.88
N ALA A 247 19.49 12.20 -28.81
CA ALA A 247 19.13 13.42 -29.53
C ALA A 247 19.85 14.67 -29.00
N ILE A 248 20.36 14.61 -27.76
CA ILE A 248 21.22 15.62 -27.16
C ILE A 248 22.61 14.99 -26.97
N ALA A 249 23.60 15.55 -27.65
CA ALA A 249 25.01 15.20 -27.47
C ALA A 249 25.62 16.00 -26.31
N ALA A 250 26.55 15.39 -25.60
CA ALA A 250 27.35 16.08 -24.60
C ALA A 250 28.71 15.42 -24.38
N PRO A 251 29.76 16.21 -24.09
CA PRO A 251 31.11 15.69 -23.83
C PRO A 251 31.21 14.93 -22.50
N SER A 252 30.26 15.14 -21.57
CA SER A 252 30.18 14.41 -20.31
C SER A 252 28.79 14.55 -19.68
N ARG A 253 28.47 13.68 -18.72
CA ARG A 253 27.29 13.83 -17.85
C ARG A 253 27.28 15.17 -17.12
N ARG A 254 28.46 15.66 -16.74
CA ARG A 254 28.60 16.94 -16.04
C ARG A 254 28.11 18.11 -16.89
N ALA A 255 28.49 18.16 -18.17
CA ALA A 255 28.04 19.21 -19.08
C ALA A 255 26.51 19.23 -19.27
N LEU A 256 25.87 18.05 -19.30
CA LEU A 256 24.40 17.95 -19.30
C LEU A 256 23.81 18.45 -17.98
N CYS A 257 24.36 17.99 -16.86
CA CYS A 257 23.90 18.38 -15.53
C CYS A 257 24.05 19.88 -15.25
N ASP A 258 25.05 20.55 -15.82
CA ASP A 258 25.20 22.02 -15.70
C ASP A 258 24.01 22.75 -16.36
N ILE A 259 23.56 22.29 -17.54
CA ILE A 259 22.38 22.85 -18.23
C ILE A 259 21.10 22.52 -17.45
N ILE A 260 20.94 21.27 -17.01
CA ILE A 260 19.79 20.79 -16.22
C ILE A 260 19.67 21.57 -14.90
N ALA A 261 20.79 21.79 -14.20
CA ALA A 261 20.82 22.56 -12.96
C ALA A 261 20.37 24.00 -13.20
N GLN A 262 20.84 24.64 -14.28
CA GLN A 262 20.42 26.00 -14.62
C GLN A 262 18.94 26.08 -15.01
N ILE A 263 18.40 25.09 -15.72
CA ILE A 263 16.95 25.01 -15.97
C ILE A 263 16.17 24.96 -14.65
N GLY A 264 16.58 24.11 -13.71
CA GLY A 264 15.96 24.02 -12.38
C GLY A 264 16.01 25.33 -11.61
N LEU A 265 17.19 25.95 -11.52
CA LEU A 265 17.41 27.19 -10.79
C LEU A 265 16.68 28.40 -11.41
N SER A 266 16.55 28.45 -12.74
CA SER A 266 15.79 29.48 -13.44
C SER A 266 14.30 29.48 -13.08
N GLY A 267 13.76 28.36 -12.59
CA GLY A 267 12.38 28.27 -12.13
C GLY A 267 12.05 29.24 -10.99
N ARG A 268 13.05 29.64 -10.19
CA ARG A 268 12.90 30.63 -9.11
C ARG A 268 12.58 32.03 -9.60
N ALA A 269 13.03 32.37 -10.82
CA ALA A 269 12.85 33.70 -11.41
C ALA A 269 11.48 33.85 -12.09
N LEU A 270 10.64 32.81 -12.11
CA LEU A 270 9.31 32.88 -12.67
C LEU A 270 8.42 33.82 -11.84
N PRO A 271 7.79 34.83 -12.47
CA PRO A 271 6.88 35.72 -11.76
C PRO A 271 5.73 34.93 -11.13
N ALA A 272 5.26 35.38 -9.98
CA ALA A 272 4.03 34.87 -9.40
C ALA A 272 2.85 35.16 -10.35
N PRO A 273 1.92 34.22 -10.55
CA PRO A 273 0.76 34.47 -11.39
C PRO A 273 -0.10 35.56 -10.75
N ARG A 274 -0.76 36.36 -11.58
CA ARG A 274 -1.64 37.45 -11.11
C ARG A 274 -2.82 36.93 -10.29
N VAL A 275 -3.28 35.72 -10.62
CA VAL A 275 -4.29 34.97 -9.88
C VAL A 275 -3.64 33.67 -9.43
N PRO A 276 -3.77 33.24 -8.16
CA PRO A 276 -3.25 31.97 -7.71
C PRO A 276 -3.70 30.83 -8.62
N GLU A 277 -2.81 29.88 -8.89
CA GLU A 277 -3.07 28.73 -9.77
C GLU A 277 -3.10 27.43 -8.97
N ARG A 278 -3.75 26.42 -9.52
CA ARG A 278 -3.89 25.09 -8.92
C ARG A 278 -3.83 23.99 -9.96
N MET A 279 -3.43 22.81 -9.51
CA MET A 279 -3.59 21.57 -10.25
C MET A 279 -4.27 20.52 -9.36
N VAL A 280 -5.22 19.78 -9.94
CA VAL A 280 -5.99 18.73 -9.26
C VAL A 280 -6.00 17.49 -10.16
N ALA A 281 -5.56 16.35 -9.62
CA ALA A 281 -5.81 15.06 -10.25
C ALA A 281 -7.27 14.67 -10.01
N VAL A 282 -7.97 14.31 -11.06
CA VAL A 282 -9.37 13.91 -11.03
C VAL A 282 -9.47 12.48 -11.52
N ASN A 283 -9.96 11.60 -10.66
CA ASN A 283 -10.11 10.18 -10.94
C ASN A 283 -11.60 9.79 -11.01
N ALA A 284 -11.92 8.77 -11.79
CA ALA A 284 -13.27 8.20 -11.91
C ALA A 284 -14.36 9.25 -12.22
N PHE A 285 -14.03 10.21 -13.07
CA PHE A 285 -14.91 11.31 -13.47
C PHE A 285 -15.78 10.93 -14.68
N ASP A 286 -16.87 11.68 -14.86
CA ASP A 286 -17.65 11.67 -16.10
C ASP A 286 -17.05 12.65 -17.10
N ARG A 287 -16.76 12.19 -18.32
CA ARG A 287 -16.06 13.00 -19.33
C ARG A 287 -16.92 14.15 -19.84
N ALA A 288 -18.22 13.92 -20.08
CA ALA A 288 -19.12 14.95 -20.58
C ALA A 288 -19.30 16.08 -19.56
N GLN A 289 -19.38 15.73 -18.27
CA GLN A 289 -19.41 16.72 -17.19
C GLN A 289 -18.13 17.56 -17.12
N LEU A 290 -16.96 16.92 -17.25
CA LEU A 290 -15.69 17.65 -17.29
C LEU A 290 -15.63 18.60 -18.49
N ASP A 291 -16.02 18.15 -19.68
CA ASP A 291 -16.02 18.96 -20.89
C ASP A 291 -16.94 20.19 -20.73
N ALA A 292 -18.13 20.03 -20.15
CA ALA A 292 -19.03 21.15 -19.84
C ALA A 292 -18.44 22.17 -18.83
N LEU A 293 -17.66 21.71 -17.86
CA LEU A 293 -16.96 22.59 -16.91
C LEU A 293 -15.80 23.36 -17.58
N LEU A 294 -15.07 22.71 -18.48
CA LEU A 294 -14.01 23.33 -19.27
C LEU A 294 -14.58 24.45 -20.16
N GLU A 295 -15.73 24.21 -20.79
CA GLU A 295 -16.43 25.24 -21.58
C GLU A 295 -16.90 26.40 -20.70
N ARG A 296 -17.54 26.10 -19.54
CA ARG A 296 -18.03 27.11 -18.59
C ARG A 296 -16.93 28.01 -18.05
N HIS A 297 -15.77 27.43 -17.75
CA HIS A 297 -14.61 28.14 -17.20
C HIS A 297 -13.54 28.42 -18.26
N GLY A 298 -13.94 28.57 -19.52
CA GLY A 298 -13.04 28.78 -20.66
C GLY A 298 -12.00 29.88 -20.41
N GLY A 299 -10.74 29.58 -20.71
CA GLY A 299 -9.60 30.47 -20.48
C GLY A 299 -9.07 30.48 -19.04
N GLN A 300 -9.72 29.79 -18.11
CA GLN A 300 -9.32 29.71 -16.69
C GLN A 300 -9.16 28.28 -16.19
N LEU A 301 -9.76 27.29 -16.85
CA LEU A 301 -9.66 25.87 -16.53
C LEU A 301 -9.24 25.08 -17.77
N PHE A 302 -8.28 24.19 -17.61
CA PHE A 302 -7.70 23.39 -18.68
C PHE A 302 -7.45 21.95 -18.22
N ILE A 303 -7.42 21.01 -19.17
CA ILE A 303 -6.80 19.71 -18.94
C ILE A 303 -5.30 19.89 -19.13
N ALA A 304 -4.52 19.77 -18.06
CA ALA A 304 -3.06 19.78 -18.13
C ALA A 304 -2.50 18.41 -18.56
N MET A 305 -3.12 17.33 -18.10
CA MET A 305 -2.67 15.97 -18.42
C MET A 305 -3.87 15.04 -18.67
N ASP A 306 -3.91 14.41 -19.85
CA ASP A 306 -4.80 13.30 -20.18
C ASP A 306 -4.00 12.00 -20.02
N ASN A 307 -3.97 11.48 -18.78
CA ASN A 307 -3.07 10.41 -18.38
C ASN A 307 -3.61 9.03 -18.78
N CYS A 308 -4.86 8.72 -18.44
CA CYS A 308 -5.51 7.46 -18.77
C CYS A 308 -7.05 7.62 -18.74
N PRO A 309 -7.84 6.63 -19.23
CA PRO A 309 -9.30 6.77 -19.30
C PRO A 309 -9.95 7.16 -17.97
N ASN A 310 -9.39 6.72 -16.84
CA ASN A 310 -9.95 6.98 -15.51
C ASN A 310 -9.28 8.14 -14.77
N GLN A 311 -8.31 8.86 -15.35
CA GLN A 311 -7.65 9.98 -14.67
C GLN A 311 -7.10 11.05 -15.60
N VAL A 312 -7.41 12.29 -15.23
CA VAL A 312 -6.86 13.51 -15.82
C VAL A 312 -6.31 14.41 -14.72
N VAL A 313 -5.44 15.35 -15.09
CA VAL A 313 -5.08 16.48 -14.24
C VAL A 313 -5.71 17.73 -14.83
N ILE A 314 -6.59 18.38 -14.07
CA ILE A 314 -7.12 19.70 -14.39
C ILE A 314 -6.22 20.77 -13.75
N ALA A 315 -6.02 21.88 -14.43
CA ALA A 315 -5.21 22.98 -13.96
C ALA A 315 -5.77 24.32 -14.45
N GLY A 316 -5.49 25.39 -13.72
CA GLY A 316 -6.10 26.68 -14.00
C GLY A 316 -5.96 27.67 -12.86
N THR A 317 -6.76 28.74 -12.92
CA THR A 317 -6.90 29.65 -11.78
C THR A 317 -7.50 28.90 -10.60
N GLN A 318 -7.05 29.22 -9.39
CA GLN A 318 -7.49 28.57 -8.16
C GLN A 318 -9.02 28.53 -8.04
N PRO A 319 -9.76 29.64 -8.26
CA PRO A 319 -11.22 29.61 -8.16
C PRO A 319 -11.89 28.69 -9.18
N ALA A 320 -11.41 28.65 -10.43
CA ALA A 320 -12.00 27.81 -11.47
C ALA A 320 -11.75 26.32 -11.21
N VAL A 321 -10.53 25.97 -10.77
CA VAL A 321 -10.16 24.59 -10.43
C VAL A 321 -10.91 24.10 -9.19
N GLU A 322 -11.06 24.94 -8.16
CA GLU A 322 -11.80 24.58 -6.94
C GLU A 322 -13.29 24.36 -7.24
N ALA A 323 -13.92 25.25 -8.02
CA ALA A 323 -15.31 25.08 -8.45
C ALA A 323 -15.52 23.81 -9.30
N ALA A 324 -14.59 23.51 -10.22
CA ALA A 324 -14.66 22.29 -11.02
C ALA A 324 -14.44 21.03 -10.16
N ALA A 325 -13.47 21.05 -9.25
CA ALA A 325 -13.20 19.93 -8.36
C ALA A 325 -14.38 19.64 -7.42
N GLU A 326 -15.05 20.69 -6.91
CA GLU A 326 -16.28 20.56 -6.11
C GLU A 326 -17.41 19.95 -6.92
N ALA A 327 -17.69 20.46 -8.13
CA ALA A 327 -18.75 19.95 -8.99
C ALA A 327 -18.52 18.48 -9.42
N LEU A 328 -17.27 18.14 -9.77
CA LEU A 328 -16.89 16.77 -10.12
C LEU A 328 -16.93 15.85 -8.89
N GLY A 329 -16.49 16.35 -7.73
CA GLY A 329 -16.55 15.64 -6.45
C GLY A 329 -17.98 15.30 -6.02
N GLY A 330 -18.89 16.27 -6.13
CA GLY A 330 -20.33 16.06 -5.87
C GLY A 330 -20.97 15.02 -6.81
N ALA A 331 -20.40 14.81 -7.99
CA ALA A 331 -20.82 13.76 -8.94
C ALA A 331 -20.08 12.42 -8.75
N GLY A 332 -19.26 12.29 -7.71
CA GLY A 332 -18.57 11.05 -7.33
C GLY A 332 -17.19 10.86 -7.95
N ALA A 333 -16.59 11.89 -8.57
CA ALA A 333 -15.17 11.87 -8.92
C ALA A 333 -14.30 12.01 -7.66
N VAL A 334 -13.09 11.45 -7.69
CA VAL A 334 -12.10 11.65 -6.63
C VAL A 334 -11.14 12.75 -7.07
N CYS A 335 -11.21 13.91 -6.40
CA CYS A 335 -10.39 15.07 -6.69
C CYS A 335 -9.27 15.20 -5.66
N LEU A 336 -8.02 15.12 -6.12
CA LEU A 336 -6.82 15.22 -5.28
C LEU A 336 -6.00 16.44 -5.68
N ARG A 337 -5.90 17.40 -4.77
CA ARG A 337 -5.02 18.56 -4.96
C ARG A 337 -3.57 18.11 -5.03
N LEU A 338 -2.89 18.52 -6.09
CA LEU A 338 -1.47 18.26 -6.26
C LEU A 338 -0.65 19.37 -5.58
N PRO A 339 0.56 19.07 -5.10
CA PRO A 339 1.42 20.02 -4.38
C PRO A 339 2.13 21.01 -5.33
N PHE A 340 1.41 21.49 -6.34
CA PHE A 340 1.90 22.38 -7.37
C PHE A 340 1.16 23.71 -7.32
N GLU A 341 1.92 24.80 -7.36
CA GLU A 341 1.44 26.18 -7.24
C GLU A 341 1.35 26.92 -8.57
N ARG A 342 1.53 26.19 -9.68
CA ARG A 342 1.52 26.68 -11.06
C ARG A 342 0.72 25.72 -11.93
N ALA A 343 -0.03 26.24 -12.88
CA ALA A 343 -0.82 25.47 -13.85
C ALA A 343 0.03 25.14 -15.10
N TYR A 344 1.14 24.42 -14.93
CA TYR A 344 1.95 23.97 -16.05
C TYR A 344 1.18 22.97 -16.94
N HIS A 345 1.62 22.85 -18.20
CA HIS A 345 0.91 22.19 -19.30
C HIS A 345 -0.42 22.87 -19.67
N THR A 346 -0.52 24.18 -19.42
CA THR A 346 -1.63 25.01 -19.85
C THR A 346 -1.12 26.32 -20.45
N PRO A 347 -1.94 27.05 -21.23
CA PRO A 347 -1.56 28.36 -21.76
C PRO A 347 -1.19 29.39 -20.68
N LEU A 348 -1.57 29.18 -19.41
CA LEU A 348 -1.20 30.07 -18.30
C LEU A 348 0.31 30.05 -18.00
N PHE A 349 1.03 29.04 -18.49
CA PHE A 349 2.46 28.84 -18.21
C PHE A 349 3.40 29.28 -19.36
N ASP A 350 2.90 30.05 -20.33
CA ASP A 350 3.63 30.49 -21.53
C ASP A 350 4.90 31.32 -21.24
N ALA A 351 4.93 32.07 -20.13
CA ALA A 351 6.12 32.84 -19.75
C ALA A 351 7.37 31.96 -19.57
N TRP A 352 7.19 30.69 -19.15
CA TRP A 352 8.29 29.75 -18.94
C TRP A 352 8.91 29.26 -20.23
N GLN A 353 8.11 29.13 -21.29
CA GLN A 353 8.58 28.67 -22.61
C GLN A 353 9.76 29.52 -23.11
N ARG A 354 9.67 30.85 -22.99
CA ARG A 354 10.76 31.76 -23.41
C ARG A 354 12.04 31.55 -22.62
N THR A 355 11.93 31.35 -21.30
CA THR A 355 13.07 31.08 -20.44
C THR A 355 13.73 29.75 -20.78
N LEU A 356 12.93 28.69 -20.93
CA LEU A 356 13.43 27.35 -21.29
C LEU A 356 14.11 27.33 -22.65
N ARG A 357 13.52 28.00 -23.64
CA ARG A 357 14.03 28.01 -25.01
C ARG A 357 15.47 28.53 -25.09
N ALA A 358 15.83 29.51 -24.26
CA ALA A 358 17.20 30.01 -24.16
C ALA A 358 18.17 28.99 -23.52
N HIS A 359 17.69 28.15 -22.60
CA HIS A 359 18.50 27.06 -22.06
C HIS A 359 18.71 25.94 -23.08
N TYR A 360 17.69 25.63 -23.90
CA TYR A 360 17.77 24.58 -24.91
C TYR A 360 18.71 24.90 -26.07
N ASP A 361 18.98 26.19 -26.37
CA ASP A 361 20.03 26.57 -27.34
C ASP A 361 21.42 26.03 -26.98
N ARG A 362 21.63 25.66 -25.72
CA ARG A 362 22.90 25.14 -25.23
C ARG A 362 23.00 23.62 -25.33
N PHE A 363 21.90 22.94 -25.66
CA PHE A 363 21.95 21.54 -26.02
C PHE A 363 22.61 21.39 -27.38
N VAL A 364 23.65 20.56 -27.43
CA VAL A 364 24.29 20.19 -28.69
C VAL A 364 23.42 19.11 -29.34
N PRO A 365 22.94 19.29 -30.58
CA PRO A 365 22.17 18.26 -31.27
C PRO A 365 22.98 16.99 -31.45
N GLY A 366 22.38 15.84 -31.16
CA GLY A 366 22.98 14.51 -31.32
C GLY A 366 22.26 13.67 -32.37
N ALA A 367 22.79 12.46 -32.60
CA ALA A 367 22.18 11.48 -33.50
C ALA A 367 21.34 10.49 -32.70
N ALA A 368 20.01 10.61 -32.81
CA ALA A 368 19.12 9.76 -32.04
C ALA A 368 19.13 8.30 -32.55
N HIS A 369 19.34 7.32 -31.66
CA HIS A 369 19.27 5.89 -31.99
C HIS A 369 17.87 5.29 -31.81
N ALA A 370 16.94 6.06 -31.24
CA ALA A 370 15.53 5.68 -31.10
C ALA A 370 14.63 6.88 -31.43
N ARG A 371 13.43 6.60 -31.94
CA ARG A 371 12.47 7.66 -32.28
C ARG A 371 11.88 8.25 -30.99
N VAL A 372 11.91 9.57 -30.84
CA VAL A 372 11.26 10.25 -29.71
C VAL A 372 9.91 10.80 -30.16
N ARG A 373 8.84 10.54 -29.40
CA ARG A 373 7.52 11.13 -29.64
C ARG A 373 7.10 12.05 -28.51
N CYS A 374 6.44 13.13 -28.88
CA CYS A 374 5.99 14.17 -27.96
C CYS A 374 4.52 13.97 -27.60
N CYS A 375 4.19 13.90 -26.31
CA CYS A 375 2.80 13.80 -25.85
C CYS A 375 1.96 15.04 -26.22
N ALA A 376 2.58 16.20 -26.42
CA ALA A 376 1.88 17.42 -26.78
C ALA A 376 1.41 17.40 -28.25
N THR A 377 2.16 16.81 -29.19
CA THR A 377 1.80 16.75 -30.62
C THR A 377 1.26 15.40 -31.07
N LEU A 378 1.49 14.35 -30.28
CA LEU A 378 1.32 12.93 -30.65
C LEU A 378 2.24 12.47 -31.78
N GLY A 379 3.07 13.34 -32.34
CA GLY A 379 3.97 13.05 -33.45
C GLY A 379 5.42 12.81 -32.99
N PRO A 380 6.32 12.51 -33.94
CA PRO A 380 7.75 12.52 -33.68
C PRO A 380 8.22 13.93 -33.29
N VAL A 381 9.25 14.00 -32.46
CA VAL A 381 10.01 15.23 -32.27
C VAL A 381 10.73 15.55 -33.60
N PRO A 382 10.70 16.79 -34.10
CA PRO A 382 11.39 17.17 -35.33
C PRO A 382 12.88 16.84 -35.30
N GLU A 383 13.44 16.39 -36.42
CA GLU A 383 14.89 16.18 -36.56
C GLU A 383 15.67 17.50 -36.59
N GLU A 384 15.02 18.57 -37.04
CA GLU A 384 15.62 19.91 -37.09
C GLU A 384 15.72 20.48 -35.66
N PRO A 385 16.94 20.77 -35.15
CA PRO A 385 17.12 21.07 -33.73
C PRO A 385 16.36 22.30 -33.23
N SER A 386 16.29 23.40 -34.00
CA SER A 386 15.56 24.58 -33.53
C SER A 386 14.09 24.25 -33.30
N ARG A 387 13.45 23.55 -34.25
CA ARG A 387 12.07 23.10 -34.10
C ARG A 387 11.87 22.08 -32.98
N ALA A 388 12.86 21.23 -32.71
CA ALA A 388 12.83 20.32 -31.57
C ALA A 388 12.86 21.09 -30.24
N TRP A 389 13.72 22.10 -30.11
CA TRP A 389 13.82 22.95 -28.92
C TRP A 389 12.60 23.85 -28.74
N ASP A 390 12.03 24.37 -29.84
CA ASP A 390 10.77 25.10 -29.81
C ASP A 390 9.62 24.21 -29.31
N LEU A 391 9.54 22.98 -29.78
CA LEU A 391 8.55 22.00 -29.32
C LEU A 391 8.75 21.64 -27.84
N LEU A 392 9.98 21.34 -27.43
CA LEU A 392 10.31 20.99 -26.05
C LEU A 392 9.95 22.14 -25.08
N ALA A 393 10.16 23.40 -25.51
CA ALA A 393 9.77 24.56 -24.72
C ALA A 393 8.25 24.75 -24.68
N ALA A 394 7.56 24.61 -25.82
CA ALA A 394 6.11 24.76 -25.94
C ALA A 394 5.33 23.66 -25.20
N GLN A 395 5.94 22.50 -24.97
CA GLN A 395 5.34 21.39 -24.23
C GLN A 395 4.96 21.77 -22.79
N TRP A 396 5.67 22.70 -22.16
CA TRP A 396 5.34 23.20 -20.82
C TRP A 396 4.07 24.05 -20.77
N SER A 397 3.60 24.54 -21.91
CA SER A 397 2.37 25.33 -22.06
C SER A 397 1.25 24.54 -22.78
N SER A 398 1.52 23.28 -23.12
CA SER A 398 0.62 22.41 -23.89
C SER A 398 0.18 21.20 -23.05
N PRO A 399 -1.04 20.67 -23.26
CA PRO A 399 -1.51 19.51 -22.53
C PRO A 399 -0.68 18.26 -22.82
N VAL A 400 -0.39 17.46 -21.79
CA VAL A 400 0.27 16.16 -21.93
C VAL A 400 -0.78 15.10 -22.27
N ARG A 401 -0.85 14.69 -23.55
CA ARG A 401 -1.86 13.73 -24.05
C ARG A 401 -1.36 12.28 -23.99
N PHE A 402 -0.98 11.83 -22.79
CA PHE A 402 -0.34 10.52 -22.58
C PHE A 402 -1.23 9.33 -22.97
N ARG A 403 -2.52 9.34 -22.59
CA ARG A 403 -3.49 8.31 -22.99
C ARG A 403 -3.53 8.13 -24.52
N GLN A 404 -3.68 9.24 -25.24
CA GLN A 404 -3.74 9.26 -26.70
C GLN A 404 -2.41 8.82 -27.32
N MET A 405 -1.27 9.15 -26.69
CA MET A 405 0.04 8.67 -27.11
C MET A 405 0.15 7.14 -27.00
N ILE A 406 -0.29 6.56 -25.88
CA ILE A 406 -0.27 5.09 -25.70
C ILE A 406 -1.21 4.39 -26.69
N GLU A 407 -2.39 4.96 -26.94
CA GLU A 407 -3.32 4.47 -27.98
C GLU A 407 -2.65 4.50 -29.37
N ALA A 408 -2.03 5.63 -29.75
CA ALA A 408 -1.33 5.76 -31.04
C ALA A 408 -0.14 4.80 -31.17
N LEU A 409 0.70 4.66 -30.14
CA LEU A 409 1.80 3.69 -30.14
C LEU A 409 1.31 2.25 -30.32
N TYR A 410 0.21 1.91 -29.66
CA TYR A 410 -0.37 0.59 -29.81
C TYR A 410 -0.87 0.37 -31.23
N ASP A 411 -1.55 1.35 -31.82
CA ASP A 411 -2.05 1.24 -33.18
C ASP A 411 -0.90 1.16 -34.21
N ASP A 412 0.24 1.78 -33.91
CA ASP A 412 1.51 1.67 -34.67
C ASP A 412 2.29 0.35 -34.41
N GLY A 413 1.75 -0.58 -33.62
CA GLY A 413 2.33 -1.91 -33.40
C GLY A 413 3.23 -2.07 -32.17
N THR A 414 3.36 -1.05 -31.30
CA THR A 414 4.03 -1.20 -30.00
C THR A 414 3.20 -2.11 -29.08
N ARG A 415 3.84 -3.11 -28.48
CA ARG A 415 3.18 -4.03 -27.53
C ARG A 415 3.88 -4.12 -26.18
N THR A 416 5.12 -3.65 -26.09
CA THR A 416 5.89 -3.64 -24.85
C THR A 416 6.17 -2.21 -24.42
N PHE A 417 5.81 -1.88 -23.19
CA PHE A 417 5.96 -0.56 -22.59
C PHE A 417 6.77 -0.70 -21.30
N ILE A 418 7.93 -0.05 -21.23
CA ILE A 418 8.85 -0.16 -20.10
C ILE A 418 9.03 1.23 -19.49
N GLU A 419 8.62 1.41 -18.24
CA GLU A 419 8.82 2.67 -17.52
C GLU A 419 10.25 2.75 -16.96
N ALA A 420 11.03 3.67 -17.52
CA ALA A 420 12.43 3.92 -17.20
C ALA A 420 12.57 5.10 -16.24
N GLY A 421 12.29 4.87 -14.97
CA GLY A 421 12.42 5.86 -13.92
C GLY A 421 11.83 5.40 -12.60
N PRO A 422 11.74 6.30 -11.61
CA PRO A 422 11.24 5.95 -10.29
C PRO A 422 9.74 5.64 -10.30
N ASN A 423 9.35 4.68 -9.46
CA ASN A 423 7.96 4.25 -9.26
C ASN A 423 7.36 3.54 -10.50
N ASN A 424 6.03 3.34 -10.54
CA ASN A 424 5.34 2.56 -11.57
C ASN A 424 4.07 3.25 -12.11
N ARG A 425 4.04 4.59 -12.14
CA ARG A 425 2.83 5.36 -12.46
C ARG A 425 2.46 5.28 -13.94
N LEU A 426 3.43 5.44 -14.83
CA LEU A 426 3.15 5.34 -16.27
C LEU A 426 2.74 3.91 -16.64
N THR A 427 3.34 2.91 -15.99
CA THR A 427 2.95 1.50 -16.13
C THR A 427 1.49 1.29 -15.76
N ALA A 428 1.03 1.88 -14.65
CA ALA A 428 -0.38 1.82 -14.26
C ALA A 428 -1.30 2.53 -15.27
N PHE A 429 -0.89 3.66 -15.84
CA PHE A 429 -1.65 4.36 -16.88
C PHE A 429 -1.71 3.59 -18.21
N VAL A 430 -0.65 2.89 -18.59
CA VAL A 430 -0.63 1.99 -19.76
C VAL A 430 -1.60 0.84 -19.55
N GLU A 431 -1.53 0.17 -18.38
CA GLU A 431 -2.45 -0.91 -18.02
C GLU A 431 -3.91 -0.43 -18.03
N ASP A 432 -4.16 0.82 -17.60
CA ASP A 432 -5.49 1.45 -17.65
C ASP A 432 -5.97 1.71 -19.08
N THR A 433 -5.10 2.28 -19.90
CA THR A 433 -5.40 2.68 -21.28
C THR A 433 -5.60 1.48 -22.21
N LEU A 434 -4.77 0.45 -22.07
CA LEU A 434 -4.77 -0.74 -22.93
C LEU A 434 -5.53 -1.91 -22.32
N ARG A 435 -6.40 -1.64 -21.35
CA ARG A 435 -7.22 -2.64 -20.67
C ARG A 435 -7.92 -3.57 -21.66
N GLY A 436 -7.70 -4.88 -21.49
CA GLY A 436 -8.32 -5.91 -22.35
C GLY A 436 -7.65 -6.10 -23.71
N ARG A 437 -6.66 -5.27 -24.07
CA ARG A 437 -5.83 -5.42 -25.27
C ARG A 437 -4.53 -6.14 -24.88
N PRO A 438 -4.03 -7.12 -25.65
CA PRO A 438 -2.75 -7.78 -25.34
C PRO A 438 -1.59 -6.78 -25.38
N HIS A 439 -0.86 -6.65 -24.27
CA HIS A 439 0.34 -5.82 -24.12
C HIS A 439 1.18 -6.29 -22.92
N LEU A 440 2.40 -5.80 -22.82
CA LEU A 440 3.28 -5.92 -21.67
C LEU A 440 3.61 -4.52 -21.14
N ALA A 441 3.37 -4.28 -19.84
CA ALA A 441 3.77 -3.05 -19.15
C ALA A 441 4.66 -3.40 -17.93
N VAL A 442 5.86 -2.83 -17.86
CA VAL A 442 6.89 -3.17 -16.86
C VAL A 442 7.52 -1.90 -16.29
N ALA A 443 7.57 -1.77 -14.97
CA ALA A 443 8.26 -0.68 -14.30
C ALA A 443 9.69 -1.09 -13.89
N ALA A 444 10.68 -0.24 -14.14
CA ALA A 444 12.06 -0.48 -13.70
C ALA A 444 12.25 -0.33 -12.18
N SER A 445 11.36 0.43 -11.53
CA SER A 445 11.42 0.79 -10.12
C SER A 445 10.06 0.58 -9.44
N SER A 446 10.07 0.44 -8.11
CA SER A 446 8.85 0.36 -7.31
C SER A 446 9.14 0.80 -5.87
N GLN A 447 8.21 1.54 -5.27
CA GLN A 447 8.26 1.86 -3.84
C GLN A 447 8.00 0.65 -2.92
N HIS A 448 7.51 -0.46 -3.48
CA HIS A 448 7.10 -1.65 -2.73
C HIS A 448 8.14 -2.78 -2.72
N ARG A 449 9.23 -2.64 -3.49
CA ARG A 449 10.30 -3.63 -3.60
C ARG A 449 11.65 -2.93 -3.54
N SER A 450 12.68 -3.64 -3.10
CA SER A 450 14.05 -3.15 -3.26
C SER A 450 14.42 -3.08 -4.75
N ASP A 451 15.39 -2.24 -5.11
CA ASP A 451 15.75 -2.06 -6.51
C ASP A 451 16.20 -3.38 -7.16
N ILE A 452 17.01 -4.18 -6.45
CA ILE A 452 17.48 -5.47 -6.96
C ILE A 452 16.31 -6.45 -7.15
N GLN A 453 15.39 -6.50 -6.20
CA GLN A 453 14.23 -7.36 -6.31
C GLN A 453 13.39 -6.95 -7.52
N GLN A 454 13.13 -5.65 -7.70
CA GLN A 454 12.38 -5.15 -8.84
C GLN A 454 13.09 -5.45 -10.17
N LEU A 455 14.41 -5.26 -10.26
CA LEU A 455 15.18 -5.62 -11.46
C LEU A 455 15.12 -7.11 -11.78
N LYS A 456 15.11 -8.01 -10.77
CA LYS A 456 14.88 -9.45 -10.99
C LYS A 456 13.50 -9.71 -11.61
N HIS A 457 12.46 -9.00 -11.18
CA HIS A 457 11.13 -9.07 -11.79
C HIS A 457 11.14 -8.52 -13.22
N VAL A 458 11.80 -7.38 -13.48
CA VAL A 458 11.94 -6.78 -14.82
C VAL A 458 12.59 -7.77 -15.78
N VAL A 459 13.78 -8.30 -15.43
CA VAL A 459 14.49 -9.28 -16.26
C VAL A 459 13.62 -10.52 -16.49
N GLY A 460 12.94 -11.03 -15.45
CA GLY A 460 12.05 -12.17 -15.58
C GLY A 460 10.86 -11.94 -16.51
N GLU A 461 10.21 -10.78 -16.43
CA GLU A 461 9.08 -10.41 -17.29
C GLU A 461 9.49 -10.25 -18.75
N LEU A 462 10.61 -9.56 -18.99
CA LEU A 462 11.15 -9.32 -20.34
C LEU A 462 11.64 -10.63 -20.97
N TYR A 463 12.38 -11.45 -20.20
CA TYR A 463 12.83 -12.77 -20.64
C TYR A 463 11.65 -13.66 -21.03
N ALA A 464 10.62 -13.76 -20.17
CA ALA A 464 9.46 -14.59 -20.45
C ALA A 464 8.70 -14.15 -21.72
N HIS A 465 8.64 -12.85 -22.00
CA HIS A 465 8.04 -12.31 -23.23
C HIS A 465 8.95 -12.36 -24.46
N GLY A 466 10.14 -12.95 -24.31
CA GLY A 466 11.08 -13.21 -25.39
C GLY A 466 11.92 -12.02 -25.81
N LEU A 467 11.97 -10.96 -25.01
CA LEU A 467 12.91 -9.88 -25.23
C LEU A 467 14.32 -10.33 -24.85
N ALA A 468 15.31 -9.87 -25.62
CA ALA A 468 16.71 -10.08 -25.28
C ALA A 468 17.05 -9.35 -23.98
N VAL A 469 17.58 -10.07 -23.01
CA VAL A 469 18.05 -9.52 -21.74
C VAL A 469 19.39 -10.13 -21.34
N GLN A 470 20.26 -9.31 -20.78
CA GLN A 470 21.55 -9.68 -20.22
C GLN A 470 21.44 -9.69 -18.69
N VAL A 471 21.88 -10.76 -18.05
CA VAL A 471 21.73 -10.96 -16.60
C VAL A 471 23.00 -10.54 -15.85
N GLU A 472 24.12 -10.50 -16.54
CA GLU A 472 25.45 -10.21 -16.00
C GLU A 472 25.51 -8.88 -15.22
N PRO A 473 24.95 -7.76 -15.70
CA PRO A 473 24.94 -6.51 -14.94
C PRO A 473 24.16 -6.63 -13.62
N LEU A 474 23.04 -7.37 -13.62
CA LEU A 474 22.25 -7.62 -12.41
C LEU A 474 23.01 -8.52 -11.43
N ASP A 475 23.70 -9.54 -11.94
CA ASP A 475 24.55 -10.42 -11.15
C ASP A 475 25.72 -9.65 -10.49
N LEU A 476 26.37 -8.75 -11.23
CA LEU A 476 27.43 -7.87 -10.72
C LEU A 476 26.92 -6.92 -9.63
N LEU A 477 25.73 -6.35 -9.83
CA LEU A 477 25.06 -5.52 -8.81
C LEU A 477 24.76 -6.34 -7.55
N CYS A 478 24.20 -7.55 -7.69
CA CYS A 478 23.97 -8.44 -6.56
C CYS A 478 25.27 -8.79 -5.82
N ASP A 479 26.35 -9.10 -6.55
CA ASP A 479 27.68 -9.37 -5.99
C ASP A 479 28.23 -8.16 -5.23
N ALA A 480 28.07 -6.95 -5.75
CA ALA A 480 28.52 -5.72 -5.11
C ALA A 480 27.76 -5.43 -3.81
N VAL A 481 26.45 -5.67 -3.76
CA VAL A 481 25.66 -5.54 -2.52
C VAL A 481 26.09 -6.54 -1.47
N LEU A 482 26.30 -7.81 -1.87
CA LEU A 482 26.74 -8.86 -0.94
C LEU A 482 28.12 -8.54 -0.35
N ARG A 483 29.09 -8.12 -1.18
CA ARG A 483 30.42 -7.69 -0.71
C ARG A 483 30.34 -6.48 0.22
N GLY A 484 29.51 -5.49 -0.12
CA GLY A 484 29.31 -4.29 0.70
C GLY A 484 28.71 -4.59 2.08
N GLY A 485 27.80 -5.56 2.16
CA GLY A 485 27.26 -6.03 3.45
C GLY A 485 28.32 -6.71 4.31
N LEU A 486 29.14 -7.59 3.72
CA LEU A 486 30.20 -8.30 4.43
C LEU A 486 31.28 -7.35 4.99
N ALA A 487 31.73 -6.36 4.20
CA ALA A 487 32.70 -5.37 4.66
C ALA A 487 32.17 -4.49 5.80
N GLN A 488 30.87 -4.19 5.83
CA GLN A 488 30.22 -3.45 6.92
C GLN A 488 30.10 -4.29 8.20
N ASP A 489 29.80 -5.59 8.06
CA ASP A 489 29.73 -6.54 9.18
C ASP A 489 31.13 -6.75 9.79
N GLU A 490 32.18 -6.85 8.96
CA GLU A 490 33.59 -6.93 9.39
C GLU A 490 34.08 -5.65 10.06
N ALA A 491 33.78 -4.46 9.50
CA ALA A 491 34.17 -3.18 10.10
C ALA A 491 33.49 -2.95 11.46
N ARG A 492 32.24 -3.40 11.63
CA ARG A 492 31.52 -3.36 12.93
C ARG A 492 32.09 -4.37 13.92
N ALA A 493 32.40 -5.58 13.49
CA ALA A 493 33.07 -6.57 14.32
C ALA A 493 34.45 -6.09 14.79
N GLY A 494 35.21 -5.43 13.91
CA GLY A 494 36.49 -4.78 14.23
C GLY A 494 36.33 -3.62 15.22
N ALA A 495 35.34 -2.74 15.03
CA ALA A 495 35.07 -1.61 15.93
C ALA A 495 34.63 -2.07 17.33
N LEU A 496 33.83 -3.14 17.42
CA LEU A 496 33.41 -3.76 18.68
C LEU A 496 34.57 -4.49 19.37
N ALA A 497 35.51 -5.06 18.61
CA ALA A 497 36.72 -5.70 19.13
C ALA A 497 37.78 -4.69 19.62
N SER A 498 37.87 -3.50 19.01
CA SER A 498 38.82 -2.44 19.39
C SER A 498 38.38 -1.60 20.62
N GLY A 499 37.17 -1.82 21.15
CA GLY A 499 36.61 -1.04 22.26
C GLY A 499 37.09 -1.43 23.68
N HIS A 500 37.97 -2.42 23.82
CA HIS A 500 38.49 -2.87 25.12
C HIS A 500 40.00 -2.65 25.22
N GLY A 501 40.44 -1.43 25.54
CA GLY A 501 41.85 -1.20 25.87
C GLY A 501 42.29 0.25 26.02
N ALA A 502 42.35 0.71 27.28
CA ALA A 502 43.23 1.73 27.85
C ALA A 502 43.02 3.24 27.57
N GLY A 503 42.92 4.02 28.65
CA GLY A 503 43.31 5.44 28.69
C GLY A 503 42.53 6.32 29.67
N ALA A 504 42.97 6.39 30.94
CA ALA A 504 42.41 7.24 31.99
C ALA A 504 43.04 8.66 32.05
N ALA A 505 42.32 9.58 32.72
CA ALA A 505 42.64 10.97 33.14
C ALA A 505 42.07 12.09 32.22
N GLN A 506 41.44 13.19 32.67
CA GLN A 506 41.25 13.79 33.99
C GLN A 506 40.07 14.82 33.97
N ARG A 507 39.16 14.70 34.95
CA ARG A 507 38.30 15.70 35.65
C ARG A 507 37.77 16.98 34.96
N GLY A 508 36.44 17.15 35.04
CA GLY A 508 35.73 18.44 35.09
C GLY A 508 34.24 18.24 35.44
N ARG A 509 33.74 18.95 36.46
CA ARG A 509 32.48 18.70 37.20
C ARG A 509 31.20 19.17 36.46
N GLY A 510 30.07 18.49 36.70
CA GLY A 510 28.72 19.00 36.45
C GLY A 510 27.67 17.90 36.27
N ALA A 511 27.23 17.27 37.37
CA ALA A 511 26.15 16.27 37.34
C ALA A 511 24.78 16.95 37.43
N GLY A 512 24.00 16.88 36.35
CA GLY A 512 22.55 17.09 36.33
C GLY A 512 21.88 15.85 35.72
N PRO A 513 20.69 15.43 36.19
CA PRO A 513 20.05 14.22 35.68
C PRO A 513 19.62 14.42 34.22
N ALA A 514 20.11 13.54 33.35
CA ALA A 514 19.72 13.47 31.95
C ALA A 514 18.22 13.22 31.83
N ARG A 515 17.48 14.22 31.33
CA ARG A 515 16.10 14.08 30.90
C ARG A 515 16.08 13.34 29.56
N ASP A 516 15.40 12.21 29.57
CA ASP A 516 15.04 11.39 28.42
C ASP A 516 14.24 12.25 27.40
N PRO A 517 14.65 12.37 26.12
CA PRO A 517 13.84 13.04 25.12
C PRO A 517 12.70 12.12 24.69
N ALA A 518 11.51 12.40 25.22
CA ALA A 518 10.25 11.78 24.81
C ALA A 518 9.97 12.01 23.30
N PRO A 519 9.47 11.01 22.55
CA PRO A 519 9.11 11.18 21.16
C PRO A 519 7.66 11.69 21.02
N ARG A 520 7.49 12.95 20.60
CA ARG A 520 6.23 13.49 20.07
C ARG A 520 6.50 14.29 18.80
N ALA A 521 5.98 13.81 17.67
CA ALA A 521 5.34 14.58 16.58
C ALA A 521 5.27 13.73 15.30
N ARG A 522 4.10 13.17 14.99
CA ARG A 522 3.72 12.69 13.65
C ARG A 522 2.25 13.07 13.43
N SER A 523 2.00 14.02 12.52
CA SER A 523 0.65 14.39 12.08
C SER A 523 0.58 14.64 10.57
N ILE A 524 -0.59 14.36 10.00
CA ILE A 524 -1.15 14.82 8.72
C ILE A 524 -0.57 14.23 7.41
N ARG A 525 0.73 13.99 7.20
CA ARG A 525 1.19 13.45 5.87
C ARG A 525 1.20 11.94 5.69
N ALA A 526 1.05 11.17 6.76
CA ALA A 526 0.73 9.75 6.62
C ALA A 526 -0.63 9.56 5.90
N LEU A 527 -1.50 10.58 5.96
CA LEU A 527 -2.79 10.61 5.28
C LEU A 527 -2.67 10.93 3.78
N HIS A 528 -1.72 11.79 3.38
CA HIS A 528 -1.49 12.16 1.97
C HIS A 528 -0.79 11.05 1.17
N ALA A 529 0.20 10.37 1.77
CA ALA A 529 0.83 9.19 1.17
C ALA A 529 -0.16 8.01 1.04
N ALA A 530 -1.07 7.85 2.02
CA ALA A 530 -2.16 6.89 1.95
C ALA A 530 -3.20 7.25 0.87
N LEU A 531 -3.50 8.53 0.64
CA LEU A 531 -4.43 8.98 -0.41
C LEU A 531 -3.88 8.78 -1.83
N LEU A 532 -2.57 8.94 -2.05
CA LEU A 532 -1.92 8.63 -3.33
C LEU A 532 -1.84 7.12 -3.59
N ALA A 533 -1.53 6.32 -2.57
CA ALA A 533 -1.59 4.86 -2.65
C ALA A 533 -3.03 4.35 -2.86
N ASP A 534 -4.03 5.01 -2.27
CA ASP A 534 -5.45 4.66 -2.44
C ASP A 534 -5.99 5.07 -3.82
N ALA A 535 -5.45 6.12 -4.45
CA ALA A 535 -5.76 6.49 -5.84
C ALA A 535 -5.19 5.50 -6.85
N GLU A 536 -3.94 5.06 -6.65
CA GLU A 536 -3.25 4.04 -7.47
C GLU A 536 -3.93 2.66 -7.31
N GLU A 537 -4.34 2.30 -6.10
CA GLU A 537 -5.08 1.05 -5.86
C GLU A 537 -6.55 1.15 -6.33
N SER A 538 -7.17 2.33 -6.25
CA SER A 538 -8.52 2.59 -6.79
C SER A 538 -8.54 2.44 -8.31
N GLN A 539 -7.55 2.99 -9.02
CA GLN A 539 -7.38 2.78 -10.46
C GLN A 539 -7.20 1.30 -10.84
N ALA A 540 -6.37 0.55 -10.10
CA ALA A 540 -6.21 -0.89 -10.29
C ALA A 540 -7.49 -1.71 -10.01
N ARG A 541 -8.39 -1.19 -9.16
CA ARG A 541 -9.71 -1.78 -8.84
C ARG A 541 -10.76 -1.52 -9.93
N VAL A 542 -10.84 -0.30 -10.48
CA VAL A 542 -11.70 0.00 -11.65
C VAL A 542 -11.30 -0.87 -12.84
N LEU A 543 -9.99 -1.05 -13.03
CA LEU A 543 -9.35 -1.92 -14.02
C LEU A 543 -9.86 -3.35 -13.99
N ARG A 544 -9.88 -3.95 -12.80
CA ARG A 544 -10.30 -5.35 -12.62
C ARG A 544 -11.82 -5.54 -12.65
N ALA A 545 -12.59 -4.52 -12.28
CA ALA A 545 -14.06 -4.56 -12.34
C ALA A 545 -14.58 -4.51 -13.79
N VAL A 546 -13.98 -3.68 -14.65
CA VAL A 546 -14.35 -3.56 -16.07
C VAL A 546 -13.86 -4.75 -16.90
N GLN A 547 -12.72 -5.37 -16.55
CA GLN A 547 -12.24 -6.61 -17.18
C GLN A 547 -13.19 -7.81 -16.98
N ARG A 548 -14.04 -7.79 -15.95
CA ARG A 548 -15.06 -8.84 -15.71
C ARG A 548 -16.34 -8.60 -16.50
N LEU A 549 -16.67 -7.35 -16.82
CA LEU A 549 -17.87 -6.98 -17.58
C LEU A 549 -17.70 -7.13 -19.11
N THR A 550 -16.46 -7.21 -19.61
CA THR A 550 -16.14 -7.17 -21.06
C THR A 550 -15.78 -8.54 -21.66
N ARG A 551 -15.81 -9.63 -20.89
CA ARG A 551 -15.63 -11.01 -21.38
C ARG A 551 -16.97 -11.72 -21.59
N GLN A 552 -17.70 -11.35 -22.63
CA GLN A 552 -18.63 -12.26 -23.30
C GLN A 552 -18.08 -12.58 -24.70
N PRO A 553 -17.64 -13.82 -24.97
CA PRO A 553 -17.36 -14.25 -26.34
C PRO A 553 -18.70 -14.51 -27.06
N GLY A 554 -18.86 -13.93 -28.26
CA GLY A 554 -19.95 -14.28 -29.16
C GLY A 554 -19.89 -15.77 -29.51
N ALA A 555 -20.98 -16.49 -29.25
CA ALA A 555 -21.10 -17.91 -29.54
C ALA A 555 -21.70 -18.14 -30.93
N ALA A 556 -20.95 -18.78 -31.82
CA ALA A 556 -21.49 -19.49 -32.97
C ALA A 556 -21.90 -20.91 -32.55
N PRO A 557 -22.96 -21.52 -33.14
CA PRO A 557 -23.54 -22.76 -32.64
C PRO A 557 -22.72 -24.00 -33.08
N ALA A 558 -22.44 -24.89 -32.13
CA ALA A 558 -21.88 -26.23 -32.38
C ALA A 558 -22.93 -27.32 -32.06
N PRO A 559 -22.86 -28.50 -32.71
CA PRO A 559 -23.98 -29.46 -32.81
C PRO A 559 -24.19 -30.29 -31.54
N PRO A 560 -25.36 -30.96 -31.37
CA PRO A 560 -25.76 -31.55 -30.11
C PRO A 560 -25.01 -32.87 -29.86
N SER A 561 -24.36 -32.97 -28.70
CA SER A 561 -23.91 -34.24 -28.13
C SER A 561 -24.80 -34.60 -26.93
N ALA A 562 -25.11 -35.90 -26.81
CA ALA A 562 -26.23 -36.47 -26.10
C ALA A 562 -26.37 -36.02 -24.63
N ALA A 563 -27.55 -35.49 -24.33
CA ALA A 563 -27.97 -35.10 -22.98
C ALA A 563 -28.04 -36.31 -22.03
N ARG A 564 -27.26 -36.27 -20.95
CA ARG A 564 -27.72 -36.85 -19.68
C ARG A 564 -28.73 -35.86 -19.10
N GLN A 565 -29.98 -36.30 -18.95
CA GLN A 565 -31.04 -35.50 -18.35
C GLN A 565 -30.62 -35.04 -16.94
N PRO A 566 -30.69 -33.73 -16.63
CA PRO A 566 -30.66 -33.27 -15.25
C PRO A 566 -31.94 -33.76 -14.58
N GLY A 567 -31.82 -34.48 -13.46
CA GLY A 567 -32.95 -34.73 -12.59
C GLY A 567 -33.56 -33.40 -12.11
N PRO A 568 -34.85 -33.37 -11.78
CA PRO A 568 -35.53 -32.15 -11.33
C PRO A 568 -34.77 -31.56 -10.14
N ALA A 569 -34.48 -30.27 -10.21
CA ALA A 569 -33.88 -29.51 -9.14
C ALA A 569 -34.74 -29.69 -7.88
N ALA A 570 -34.25 -30.49 -6.94
CA ALA A 570 -34.81 -30.53 -5.60
C ALA A 570 -34.77 -29.09 -5.07
N ALA A 571 -35.94 -28.50 -4.82
CA ALA A 571 -36.04 -27.24 -4.12
C ALA A 571 -35.24 -27.35 -2.83
N ALA A 572 -34.12 -26.62 -2.76
CA ALA A 572 -33.27 -26.60 -1.59
C ALA A 572 -34.12 -26.26 -0.37
N ALA A 573 -34.05 -27.10 0.68
CA ALA A 573 -34.75 -26.87 1.94
C ALA A 573 -34.54 -25.41 2.39
N PRO A 574 -35.54 -24.78 3.04
CA PRO A 574 -35.42 -23.40 3.50
C PRO A 574 -34.23 -23.29 4.44
N MET A 575 -33.17 -22.65 3.96
CA MET A 575 -32.01 -22.32 4.78
C MET A 575 -32.29 -21.00 5.46
N ASP A 576 -32.24 -21.00 6.79
CA ASP A 576 -32.28 -19.76 7.55
C ASP A 576 -30.99 -18.97 7.26
N CYS A 577 -31.18 -17.70 6.92
CA CYS A 577 -30.16 -16.75 6.46
C CYS A 577 -30.54 -15.35 7.00
N PRO A 578 -30.34 -15.11 8.31
CA PRO A 578 -30.86 -13.91 9.00
C PRO A 578 -30.22 -12.58 8.54
N LEU A 579 -29.06 -12.62 7.88
CA LEU A 579 -28.34 -11.44 7.40
C LEU A 579 -28.47 -11.22 5.88
N LEU A 580 -29.09 -12.16 5.15
CA LEU A 580 -29.33 -12.03 3.70
C LEU A 580 -30.49 -11.10 3.37
N GLY A 581 -31.49 -10.99 4.25
CA GLY A 581 -32.67 -10.16 4.02
C GLY A 581 -33.59 -10.66 2.91
N ASP A 582 -34.17 -9.73 2.17
CA ASP A 582 -35.15 -10.04 1.13
C ASP A 582 -34.43 -10.51 -0.14
N VAL A 583 -34.59 -11.78 -0.52
CA VAL A 583 -34.04 -12.32 -1.76
C VAL A 583 -34.90 -11.86 -2.93
N VAL A 584 -34.37 -10.93 -3.73
CA VAL A 584 -35.03 -10.32 -4.89
C VAL A 584 -35.00 -11.25 -6.10
N ARG A 585 -33.87 -11.93 -6.32
CA ARG A 585 -33.68 -12.87 -7.41
C ARG A 585 -32.77 -14.02 -6.96
N LEU A 586 -33.16 -15.23 -7.33
CA LEU A 586 -32.34 -16.41 -7.19
C LEU A 586 -32.56 -17.28 -8.43
N ASP A 587 -31.54 -17.40 -9.26
CA ASP A 587 -31.44 -18.44 -10.27
C ASP A 587 -30.18 -19.25 -9.94
N GLY A 588 -30.09 -20.51 -10.35
CA GLY A 588 -29.00 -21.40 -9.91
C GLY A 588 -27.56 -20.89 -10.16
N ARG A 589 -27.37 -19.76 -10.87
CA ARG A 589 -26.08 -19.10 -11.12
C ARG A 589 -25.87 -17.84 -10.28
N GLU A 590 -26.92 -17.06 -10.02
CA GLU A 590 -26.83 -15.76 -9.35
C GLU A 590 -27.90 -15.58 -8.26
N LEU A 591 -27.55 -14.85 -7.20
CA LEU A 591 -28.45 -14.40 -6.15
C LEU A 591 -28.32 -12.89 -5.96
N HIS A 592 -29.46 -12.21 -5.93
CA HIS A 592 -29.59 -10.82 -5.53
C HIS A 592 -30.50 -10.73 -4.30
N ALA A 593 -30.04 -10.08 -3.25
CA ALA A 593 -30.81 -9.83 -2.05
C ALA A 593 -30.59 -8.41 -1.53
N GLU A 594 -31.48 -7.94 -0.67
CA GLU A 594 -31.37 -6.65 0.02
C GLU A 594 -31.59 -6.84 1.51
N ARG A 595 -30.62 -6.44 2.34
CA ARG A 595 -30.74 -6.43 3.81
C ARG A 595 -30.78 -5.00 4.32
N ARG A 596 -31.88 -4.67 4.98
CA ARG A 596 -32.08 -3.40 5.68
C ARG A 596 -31.71 -3.54 7.14
N PHE A 597 -30.61 -2.94 7.56
CA PHE A 597 -30.21 -2.86 8.96
C PHE A 597 -30.87 -1.65 9.63
N ASP A 598 -31.50 -1.87 10.79
CA ASP A 598 -32.04 -0.83 11.65
C ASP A 598 -31.64 -1.16 13.09
N TRP A 599 -30.97 -0.24 13.79
CA TRP A 599 -30.45 -0.53 15.13
C TRP A 599 -31.51 -0.98 16.14
N ARG A 600 -32.80 -0.69 15.92
CA ARG A 600 -33.91 -1.16 16.79
C ARG A 600 -34.19 -2.65 16.59
N ARG A 601 -34.02 -3.14 15.36
CA ARG A 601 -34.30 -4.52 14.97
C ARG A 601 -33.03 -5.37 15.01
N ASP A 602 -31.89 -4.73 14.84
CA ASP A 602 -30.54 -5.33 14.78
C ASP A 602 -29.67 -4.80 15.93
N PRO A 603 -30.01 -5.10 17.20
CA PRO A 603 -29.36 -4.49 18.35
C PRO A 603 -27.87 -4.85 18.46
N PHE A 604 -27.45 -5.99 17.90
CA PHE A 604 -26.03 -6.38 17.80
C PHE A 604 -25.17 -5.33 17.05
N VAL A 605 -25.74 -4.56 16.13
CA VAL A 605 -24.99 -3.52 15.37
C VAL A 605 -24.57 -2.37 16.29
N LEU A 606 -25.33 -2.08 17.35
CA LEU A 606 -24.97 -1.04 18.31
C LEU A 606 -23.66 -1.37 19.03
N ASP A 607 -23.39 -2.65 19.28
CA ASP A 607 -22.18 -3.09 19.95
C ASP A 607 -20.92 -2.99 19.08
N HIS A 608 -21.04 -2.54 17.84
CA HIS A 608 -19.91 -2.13 16.99
C HIS A 608 -20.15 -0.69 16.50
N SER A 609 -20.10 0.27 17.43
CA SER A 609 -20.30 1.70 17.12
C SER A 609 -19.11 2.57 17.53
N LEU A 610 -18.65 3.40 16.60
CA LEU A 610 -17.61 4.41 16.83
C LEU A 610 -18.13 5.50 17.76
N GLY A 611 -17.38 5.81 18.79
CA GLY A 611 -17.78 6.71 19.86
C GLY A 611 -17.30 6.18 21.22
N PRO A 612 -17.32 7.00 22.27
CA PRO A 612 -16.68 6.69 23.53
C PRO A 612 -17.24 5.38 24.13
N PRO A 613 -16.43 4.56 24.81
CA PRO A 613 -16.90 3.34 25.45
C PRO A 613 -18.03 3.65 26.44
N SER A 614 -19.24 3.14 26.16
CA SER A 614 -20.39 3.24 27.06
C SER A 614 -20.89 1.84 27.41
N PRO A 615 -21.13 1.54 28.71
CA PRO A 615 -21.79 0.30 29.11
C PRO A 615 -23.28 0.25 28.74
N GLN A 616 -23.87 1.39 28.35
CA GLN A 616 -25.26 1.49 27.92
C GLN A 616 -25.32 2.17 26.56
N ARG A 617 -25.15 1.39 25.49
CA ARG A 617 -25.36 1.90 24.13
C ARG A 617 -26.85 2.09 23.91
N ARG A 618 -27.27 3.33 23.68
CA ARG A 618 -28.67 3.69 23.50
C ARG A 618 -28.90 4.23 22.09
N ALA A 619 -30.10 3.93 21.59
CA ALA A 619 -30.81 4.68 20.57
C ALA A 619 -30.50 6.18 20.58
N GLY A 620 -29.86 6.72 19.53
CA GLY A 620 -29.55 8.16 19.44
C GLY A 620 -28.54 8.68 20.48
N GLY A 621 -27.78 7.77 21.11
CA GLY A 621 -26.60 8.12 21.91
C GLY A 621 -25.43 8.58 21.03
N PRO A 622 -24.31 9.01 21.63
CA PRO A 622 -23.18 9.64 20.93
C PRO A 622 -22.30 8.61 20.20
N HIS A 623 -22.90 7.76 19.36
CA HIS A 623 -22.20 6.66 18.69
C HIS A 623 -22.71 6.48 17.26
N LEU A 624 -21.78 6.26 16.33
CA LEU A 624 -22.08 5.88 14.96
C LEU A 624 -21.95 4.36 14.79
N PRO A 625 -23.06 3.61 14.62
CA PRO A 625 -22.99 2.17 14.39
C PRO A 625 -22.43 1.86 13.00
N VAL A 626 -21.57 0.84 12.94
CA VAL A 626 -20.85 0.45 11.72
C VAL A 626 -20.88 -1.06 11.61
N LEU A 627 -21.13 -1.60 10.42
CA LEU A 627 -21.05 -3.04 10.20
C LEU A 627 -19.60 -3.52 10.33
N PRO A 628 -19.32 -4.53 11.18
CA PRO A 628 -18.00 -5.13 11.25
C PRO A 628 -17.58 -5.79 9.94
N PHE A 629 -16.27 -5.79 9.69
CA PHE A 629 -15.65 -6.53 8.58
C PHE A 629 -16.03 -8.02 8.62
N THR A 630 -16.08 -8.61 9.81
CA THR A 630 -16.37 -10.03 10.01
C THR A 630 -17.85 -10.36 9.91
N LEU A 631 -18.74 -9.42 10.25
CA LEU A 631 -20.18 -9.57 9.97
C LEU A 631 -20.44 -9.56 8.46
N SER A 632 -19.68 -8.74 7.72
CA SER A 632 -19.74 -8.76 6.26
C SER A 632 -19.33 -10.14 5.71
N LEU A 633 -18.30 -10.79 6.27
CA LEU A 633 -17.94 -12.17 5.90
C LEU A 633 -19.09 -13.16 6.13
N GLU A 634 -19.87 -13.02 7.20
CA GLU A 634 -21.05 -13.86 7.42
C GLU A 634 -22.16 -13.59 6.38
N ILE A 635 -22.42 -12.33 6.00
CA ILE A 635 -23.34 -12.00 4.90
C ILE A 635 -22.91 -12.71 3.60
N LEU A 636 -21.60 -12.70 3.31
CA LEU A 636 -21.03 -13.42 2.17
C LEU A 636 -21.28 -14.93 2.28
N ALA A 637 -21.09 -15.48 3.48
CA ALA A 637 -21.27 -16.90 3.81
C ALA A 637 -22.72 -17.36 3.60
N GLU A 638 -23.69 -16.59 4.10
CA GLU A 638 -25.12 -16.83 3.91
C GLU A 638 -25.53 -16.75 2.44
N ALA A 639 -25.07 -15.71 1.71
CA ALA A 639 -25.40 -15.54 0.30
C ALA A 639 -24.86 -16.69 -0.56
N ALA A 640 -23.60 -17.08 -0.33
CA ALA A 640 -22.98 -18.20 -1.04
C ALA A 640 -23.65 -19.53 -0.69
N GLY A 641 -23.93 -19.77 0.59
CA GLY A 641 -24.69 -20.93 1.04
C GLY A 641 -26.05 -20.97 0.36
N ARG A 642 -26.84 -19.90 0.44
CA ARG A 642 -28.19 -19.83 -0.15
C ARG A 642 -28.20 -20.07 -1.65
N LEU A 643 -27.23 -19.54 -2.39
CA LEU A 643 -27.10 -19.76 -3.83
C LEU A 643 -26.68 -21.20 -4.18
N THR A 644 -25.90 -21.86 -3.31
CA THR A 644 -25.28 -23.14 -3.63
C THR A 644 -25.94 -24.36 -3.02
N GLY A 645 -26.60 -24.21 -1.88
CA GLY A 645 -26.99 -25.30 -0.99
C GLY A 645 -25.81 -25.88 -0.18
N LEU A 646 -24.58 -25.40 -0.41
CA LEU A 646 -23.35 -25.92 0.17
C LEU A 646 -22.89 -25.06 1.36
N ARG A 647 -21.94 -25.58 2.14
CA ARG A 647 -21.42 -24.88 3.32
C ARG A 647 -20.18 -24.04 2.98
N PRO A 648 -20.06 -22.82 3.52
CA PRO A 648 -18.82 -22.05 3.41
C PRO A 648 -17.70 -22.70 4.23
N VAL A 649 -16.54 -22.91 3.59
CA VAL A 649 -15.36 -23.53 4.22
C VAL A 649 -14.14 -22.61 4.20
N ALA A 650 -14.10 -21.66 3.25
CA ALA A 650 -13.07 -20.64 3.22
C ALA A 650 -13.52 -19.40 2.45
N PHE A 651 -12.78 -18.32 2.63
CA PHE A 651 -12.93 -17.05 1.95
C PHE A 651 -11.57 -16.66 1.37
N SER A 652 -11.56 -16.09 0.16
CA SER A 652 -10.39 -15.49 -0.49
C SER A 652 -10.77 -14.21 -1.20
N ASP A 653 -9.79 -13.45 -1.68
CA ASP A 653 -10.01 -12.18 -2.38
C ASP A 653 -10.86 -11.18 -1.56
N ILE A 654 -10.75 -11.24 -0.23
CA ILE A 654 -11.58 -10.49 0.70
C ILE A 654 -11.10 -9.04 0.74
N ARG A 655 -11.99 -8.08 0.48
CA ARG A 655 -11.66 -6.65 0.47
C ARG A 655 -12.80 -5.80 1.02
N ALA A 656 -12.47 -4.89 1.92
CA ALA A 656 -13.36 -3.81 2.34
C ALA A 656 -13.01 -2.52 1.58
N GLY A 657 -13.93 -2.03 0.75
CA GLY A 657 -13.74 -0.82 -0.06
C GLY A 657 -14.12 0.47 0.66
N ARG A 658 -15.14 0.42 1.54
CA ARG A 658 -15.58 1.56 2.36
C ARG A 658 -16.36 1.10 3.59
N TRP A 659 -16.57 2.03 4.51
CA TRP A 659 -17.39 1.83 5.70
C TRP A 659 -18.87 1.68 5.34
N LEU A 660 -19.51 0.70 5.97
CA LEU A 660 -20.97 0.50 5.96
C LEU A 660 -21.51 0.99 7.31
N ALA A 661 -21.93 2.25 7.37
CA ALA A 661 -22.32 2.93 8.61
C ALA A 661 -23.83 3.21 8.64
N LEU A 662 -24.44 3.13 9.82
CA LEU A 662 -25.84 3.49 10.03
C LEU A 662 -25.93 4.98 10.39
N ASP A 663 -25.56 5.85 9.45
CA ASP A 663 -25.39 7.30 9.67
C ASP A 663 -26.64 7.98 10.24
N ARG A 664 -27.83 7.49 9.86
CA ARG A 664 -29.15 7.93 10.37
C ARG A 664 -29.89 6.80 11.09
N GLY A 665 -29.14 5.88 11.68
CA GLY A 665 -29.68 4.69 12.37
C GLY A 665 -30.20 3.59 11.44
N ARG A 666 -30.01 3.72 10.13
CA ARG A 666 -30.40 2.73 9.13
C ARG A 666 -29.31 2.59 8.07
N LEU A 667 -29.22 1.40 7.49
CA LEU A 667 -28.35 1.08 6.37
C LEU A 667 -29.03 0.02 5.50
N THR A 668 -29.12 0.24 4.19
CA THR A 668 -29.62 -0.78 3.26
C THR A 668 -28.48 -1.32 2.42
N VAL A 669 -28.26 -2.62 2.46
CA VAL A 669 -27.18 -3.32 1.75
C VAL A 669 -27.78 -4.21 0.67
N ALA A 670 -27.46 -3.93 -0.59
CA ALA A 670 -27.66 -4.85 -1.70
C ALA A 670 -26.54 -5.89 -1.74
N ILE A 671 -26.91 -7.15 -1.87
CA ILE A 671 -26.05 -8.33 -1.82
C ILE A 671 -26.16 -9.02 -3.16
N HIS A 672 -25.03 -9.13 -3.88
CA HIS A 672 -24.96 -9.81 -5.16
C HIS A 672 -23.97 -10.96 -5.10
N ALA A 673 -24.45 -12.19 -5.30
CA ALA A 673 -23.67 -13.42 -5.32
C ALA A 673 -23.73 -14.11 -6.69
N GLU A 674 -22.60 -14.57 -7.19
CA GLU A 674 -22.42 -15.12 -8.53
C GLU A 674 -21.54 -16.37 -8.44
N ARG A 675 -22.01 -17.51 -8.97
CA ARG A 675 -21.19 -18.73 -9.07
C ARG A 675 -20.07 -18.54 -10.07
N LEU A 676 -18.85 -18.93 -9.69
CA LEU A 676 -17.67 -18.88 -10.56
C LEU A 676 -17.43 -20.23 -11.25
N PRO A 677 -16.89 -20.26 -12.48
CA PRO A 677 -16.49 -21.49 -13.17
C PRO A 677 -15.39 -22.27 -12.40
N GLY A 678 -15.44 -23.61 -12.41
CA GLY A 678 -14.44 -24.48 -11.77
C GLY A 678 -14.62 -25.98 -12.06
N ASP A 679 -13.55 -26.76 -11.80
CA ASP A 679 -13.24 -28.06 -12.43
C ASP A 679 -13.43 -29.30 -11.50
N GLY A 680 -14.19 -29.23 -10.41
CA GLY A 680 -14.34 -30.36 -9.46
C GLY A 680 -15.24 -30.10 -8.25
N LEU A 681 -15.32 -31.10 -7.34
CA LEU A 681 -16.29 -31.35 -6.25
C LEU A 681 -16.58 -30.22 -5.21
N ASP A 682 -16.03 -29.02 -5.35
CA ASP A 682 -16.24 -27.85 -4.46
C ASP A 682 -16.57 -26.58 -5.28
N GLY A 683 -17.56 -25.80 -4.81
CA GLY A 683 -18.04 -24.60 -5.49
C GLY A 683 -17.33 -23.31 -5.06
N ARG A 684 -17.23 -22.34 -5.97
CA ARG A 684 -16.78 -20.97 -5.64
C ARG A 684 -17.88 -19.95 -5.97
N VAL A 685 -18.13 -19.04 -5.04
CA VAL A 685 -19.13 -17.97 -5.21
C VAL A 685 -18.46 -16.64 -4.93
N ARG A 686 -18.55 -15.70 -5.88
CA ARG A 686 -18.17 -14.32 -5.63
C ARG A 686 -19.35 -13.57 -5.07
N VAL A 687 -19.15 -12.85 -3.98
CA VAL A 687 -20.20 -12.06 -3.34
C VAL A 687 -19.73 -10.63 -3.15
N ARG A 688 -20.61 -9.67 -3.43
CA ARG A 688 -20.37 -8.22 -3.38
C ARG A 688 -21.50 -7.53 -2.62
N LEU A 689 -21.15 -6.65 -1.70
CA LEU A 689 -22.05 -5.85 -0.89
C LEU A 689 -22.01 -4.39 -1.35
N HIS A 690 -23.16 -3.79 -1.59
CA HIS A 690 -23.30 -2.39 -1.99
C HIS A 690 -24.28 -1.69 -1.05
N GLU A 691 -23.97 -0.50 -0.56
CA GLU A 691 -24.99 0.34 0.08
C GLU A 691 -25.91 0.92 -0.99
N VAL A 692 -27.22 0.75 -0.84
CA VAL A 692 -28.24 1.13 -1.84
C VAL A 692 -28.31 2.64 -2.04
N ASP A 693 -28.20 3.39 -0.95
CA ASP A 693 -28.27 4.86 -0.92
C ASP A 693 -26.89 5.53 -1.07
N GLY A 694 -25.84 4.74 -1.24
CA GLY A 694 -24.47 5.23 -1.46
C GLY A 694 -24.13 5.40 -2.95
N PRO A 695 -22.95 5.98 -3.27
CA PRO A 695 -22.51 6.15 -4.65
C PRO A 695 -22.38 4.79 -5.36
N ARG A 696 -23.26 4.51 -6.31
CA ARG A 696 -23.52 3.17 -6.91
C ARG A 696 -22.41 2.61 -7.83
N ARG A 697 -21.13 3.00 -7.68
CA ARG A 697 -20.06 2.60 -8.61
C ARG A 697 -19.19 1.41 -8.15
N TYR A 698 -19.00 1.16 -6.85
CA TYR A 698 -18.13 0.08 -6.32
C TYR A 698 -18.73 -0.67 -5.11
N PRO A 699 -18.39 -1.96 -4.90
CA PRO A 699 -18.82 -2.68 -3.69
C PRO A 699 -18.15 -2.10 -2.45
N ALA A 700 -18.92 -1.96 -1.37
CA ALA A 700 -18.39 -1.60 -0.06
C ALA A 700 -17.60 -2.75 0.56
N PHE A 701 -17.96 -3.99 0.24
CA PHE A 701 -17.26 -5.19 0.66
C PHE A 701 -17.38 -6.28 -0.42
N GLU A 702 -16.33 -7.03 -0.69
CA GLU A 702 -16.41 -8.19 -1.59
C GLU A 702 -15.49 -9.34 -1.15
N GLY A 703 -15.78 -10.53 -1.64
CA GLY A 703 -14.96 -11.71 -1.42
C GLY A 703 -15.42 -12.90 -2.26
N THR A 704 -14.55 -13.88 -2.40
CA THR A 704 -14.85 -15.19 -2.97
C THR A 704 -15.03 -16.20 -1.84
N VAL A 705 -16.22 -16.77 -1.72
CA VAL A 705 -16.54 -17.85 -0.77
C VAL A 705 -16.32 -19.19 -1.45
N HIS A 706 -15.54 -20.05 -0.81
CA HIS A 706 -15.35 -21.45 -1.18
C HIS A 706 -16.36 -22.27 -0.40
N VAL A 707 -17.14 -23.08 -1.10
CA VAL A 707 -18.21 -23.87 -0.51
C VAL A 707 -18.04 -25.36 -0.83
N ALA A 708 -18.38 -26.22 0.14
CA ALA A 708 -18.25 -27.67 0.04
C ALA A 708 -19.37 -28.38 0.84
N ASP A 709 -19.59 -29.67 0.58
CA ASP A 709 -20.53 -30.51 1.35
C ASP A 709 -20.00 -30.85 2.75
N ASP A 710 -18.67 -31.07 2.87
CA ASP A 710 -18.00 -31.37 4.13
C ASP A 710 -16.75 -30.50 4.29
N PRO A 711 -16.60 -29.74 5.39
CA PRO A 711 -15.34 -29.09 5.69
C PRO A 711 -14.27 -30.17 5.87
N SER A 712 -13.31 -30.24 4.95
CA SER A 712 -12.10 -31.05 5.08
C SER A 712 -11.58 -31.04 6.52
N LEU A 713 -11.12 -32.19 7.03
CA LEU A 713 -10.49 -32.34 8.35
C LEU A 713 -9.62 -31.13 8.68
N ALA A 714 -9.94 -30.45 9.79
CA ALA A 714 -9.16 -29.30 10.25
C ALA A 714 -7.68 -29.73 10.37
N PRO A 715 -6.74 -28.92 9.85
CA PRO A 715 -5.32 -29.21 10.04
C PRO A 715 -4.98 -29.23 11.53
N ARG A 716 -3.93 -29.97 11.91
CA ARG A 716 -3.41 -29.89 13.29
C ARG A 716 -2.92 -28.46 13.56
N PRO A 717 -3.07 -27.96 14.81
CA PRO A 717 -2.54 -26.66 15.19
C PRO A 717 -1.06 -26.53 14.82
N ALA A 718 -0.73 -25.44 14.13
CA ALA A 718 0.60 -25.24 13.54
C ALA A 718 1.30 -23.98 14.06
N LEU A 719 0.55 -23.05 14.67
CA LEU A 719 1.12 -21.85 15.27
C LEU A 719 1.69 -22.19 16.65
N LEU A 720 3.01 -22.16 16.77
CA LEU A 720 3.73 -22.35 18.02
C LEU A 720 3.97 -20.99 18.69
N SER A 721 3.83 -20.93 20.01
CA SER A 721 4.15 -19.75 20.80
C SER A 721 5.64 -19.39 20.65
N GLU A 722 5.93 -18.09 20.51
CA GLU A 722 7.28 -17.58 20.33
C GLU A 722 8.13 -17.75 21.62
N PRO A 723 9.37 -18.25 21.54
CA PRO A 723 10.27 -18.29 22.70
C PRO A 723 10.49 -16.89 23.29
N GLY A 724 10.25 -16.73 24.60
CA GLY A 724 10.40 -15.44 25.29
C GLY A 724 9.15 -14.56 25.32
N ALA A 725 8.01 -15.03 24.77
CA ALA A 725 6.72 -14.38 24.96
C ALA A 725 6.37 -14.29 26.46
N ARG A 726 5.81 -13.15 26.87
CA ARG A 726 5.56 -12.83 28.29
C ARG A 726 4.10 -12.45 28.53
N PRO A 727 3.57 -12.60 29.76
CA PRO A 727 2.25 -12.08 30.09
C PRO A 727 2.14 -10.56 29.84
N PRO A 728 0.94 -10.04 29.53
CA PRO A 728 0.74 -8.61 29.33
C PRO A 728 1.06 -7.84 30.61
N ARG A 729 1.71 -6.68 30.49
CA ARG A 729 2.19 -5.87 31.62
C ARG A 729 1.29 -4.68 31.94
N ALA A 730 0.73 -4.04 30.92
CA ALA A 730 0.03 -2.76 31.07
C ALA A 730 -1.49 -2.90 30.85
N TRP A 731 -1.93 -3.89 30.09
CA TRP A 731 -3.31 -4.03 29.66
C TRP A 731 -3.92 -5.34 30.15
N SER A 732 -5.12 -5.23 30.73
CA SER A 732 -6.05 -6.34 30.90
C SER A 732 -7.14 -6.24 29.83
N ALA A 733 -7.86 -7.34 29.55
CA ALA A 733 -9.00 -7.31 28.64
C ALA A 733 -10.06 -6.28 29.07
N GLN A 734 -10.35 -6.21 30.38
CA GLN A 734 -11.25 -5.21 30.94
C GLN A 734 -10.77 -3.78 30.65
N ARG A 735 -9.49 -3.48 30.89
CA ARG A 735 -8.90 -2.16 30.61
C ARG A 735 -8.94 -1.83 29.12
N PHE A 736 -8.64 -2.79 28.26
CA PHE A 736 -8.72 -2.64 26.81
C PHE A 736 -10.12 -2.21 26.36
N TYR A 737 -11.16 -2.89 26.84
CA TYR A 737 -12.55 -2.56 26.49
C TYR A 737 -13.12 -1.31 27.17
N SER A 738 -12.60 -0.94 28.34
CA SER A 738 -13.06 0.28 29.05
C SER A 738 -12.37 1.55 28.56
N SER A 739 -11.15 1.45 28.04
CA SER A 739 -10.26 2.59 27.86
C SER A 739 -9.72 2.78 26.44
N PHE A 740 -9.96 1.82 25.54
CA PHE A 740 -9.46 1.89 24.16
C PHE A 740 -10.49 1.42 23.13
N ALA A 741 -11.03 0.21 23.28
CA ALA A 741 -11.88 -0.37 22.26
C ALA A 741 -13.30 0.22 22.28
N PHE A 742 -13.83 0.54 21.09
CA PHE A 742 -15.20 1.03 20.91
C PHE A 742 -16.25 -0.10 20.87
N HIS A 743 -15.88 -1.34 21.17
CA HIS A 743 -16.78 -2.50 21.12
C HIS A 743 -17.71 -2.57 22.35
N GLY A 744 -18.97 -2.98 22.15
CA GLY A 744 -19.97 -3.31 23.17
C GLY A 744 -20.02 -4.81 23.48
N PRO A 745 -20.86 -5.26 24.43
CA PRO A 745 -20.88 -6.64 24.94
C PRO A 745 -20.82 -7.75 23.89
N SER A 746 -21.54 -7.61 22.77
CA SER A 746 -21.55 -8.62 21.70
C SER A 746 -20.19 -8.85 21.03
N TYR A 747 -19.26 -7.89 21.11
CA TYR A 747 -17.91 -7.96 20.51
C TYR A 747 -16.79 -7.90 21.58
N ARG A 748 -17.11 -8.21 22.84
CA ARG A 748 -16.17 -8.23 23.97
C ARG A 748 -15.76 -9.65 24.36
N GLY A 749 -15.25 -10.41 23.40
CA GLY A 749 -14.90 -11.82 23.57
C GLY A 749 -13.50 -12.09 24.12
N ILE A 750 -12.59 -11.12 24.17
CA ILE A 750 -11.27 -11.35 24.78
C ILE A 750 -11.44 -11.51 26.30
N GLU A 751 -11.20 -12.71 26.85
CA GLU A 751 -11.25 -12.95 28.29
C GLU A 751 -9.94 -12.53 28.95
N ARG A 752 -8.82 -13.01 28.39
CA ARG A 752 -7.46 -12.66 28.83
C ARG A 752 -6.44 -12.90 27.74
N VAL A 753 -5.41 -12.05 27.71
CA VAL A 753 -4.21 -12.27 26.91
C VAL A 753 -3.21 -13.02 27.79
N LEU A 754 -2.71 -14.14 27.28
CA LEU A 754 -1.83 -15.07 28.00
C LEU A 754 -0.36 -14.72 27.80
N ALA A 755 0.01 -14.41 26.57
CA ALA A 755 1.37 -14.12 26.19
C ALA A 755 1.42 -13.11 25.05
N VAL A 756 2.44 -12.25 25.09
CA VAL A 756 2.77 -11.25 24.08
C VAL A 756 4.27 -11.35 23.81
N GLY A 757 4.63 -11.70 22.59
CA GLY A 757 6.01 -11.78 22.11
C GLY A 757 6.38 -10.61 21.20
N GLU A 758 7.56 -10.69 20.57
CA GLU A 758 7.97 -9.66 19.64
C GLU A 758 7.07 -9.65 18.40
N HIS A 759 6.66 -10.82 17.93
CA HIS A 759 5.81 -10.96 16.74
C HIS A 759 4.64 -11.90 16.99
N SER A 760 4.24 -12.09 18.25
CA SER A 760 3.19 -13.03 18.62
C SER A 760 2.26 -12.51 19.71
N ILE A 761 1.03 -13.01 19.71
CA ILE A 761 0.06 -12.81 20.79
C ILE A 761 -0.81 -14.06 20.94
N GLU A 762 -1.07 -14.43 22.19
CA GLU A 762 -1.89 -15.58 22.56
C GLU A 762 -2.95 -15.16 23.58
N ALA A 763 -4.20 -15.58 23.38
CA ALA A 763 -5.33 -15.18 24.20
C ALA A 763 -6.40 -16.27 24.35
N ASP A 764 -7.08 -16.29 25.50
CA ASP A 764 -8.35 -17.01 25.67
C ASP A 764 -9.50 -16.08 25.23
N LEU A 765 -10.35 -16.57 24.34
CA LEU A 765 -11.52 -15.89 23.80
C LEU A 765 -12.81 -16.62 24.21
N ALA A 766 -13.86 -15.87 24.53
CA ALA A 766 -15.22 -16.36 24.70
C ALA A 766 -16.03 -16.11 23.42
N ILE A 767 -16.87 -17.08 23.08
CA ILE A 767 -17.91 -16.92 22.06
C ILE A 767 -19.03 -16.09 22.68
N THR A 768 -19.17 -14.85 22.22
CA THR A 768 -20.20 -13.92 22.67
C THR A 768 -21.53 -14.15 21.96
N ASP A 769 -22.62 -13.70 22.57
CA ASP A 769 -23.93 -13.69 21.92
C ASP A 769 -24.08 -12.47 21.00
N LEU A 770 -24.92 -12.58 19.96
CA LEU A 770 -25.29 -11.51 19.03
C LEU A 770 -26.79 -11.29 19.14
N PRO A 771 -27.26 -10.38 20.03
CA PRO A 771 -28.68 -10.22 20.31
C PRO A 771 -29.50 -9.95 19.04
N GLY A 772 -30.58 -10.71 18.84
CA GLY A 772 -31.42 -10.62 17.65
C GLY A 772 -31.00 -11.54 16.49
N LEU A 773 -29.89 -12.28 16.62
CA LEU A 773 -29.50 -13.34 15.68
C LEU A 773 -29.48 -14.69 16.40
N ASP A 774 -30.03 -15.74 15.78
CA ASP A 774 -29.82 -17.10 16.26
C ASP A 774 -28.41 -17.56 15.87
N ALA A 775 -27.53 -17.76 16.87
CA ALA A 775 -26.17 -18.23 16.67
C ALA A 775 -26.09 -19.57 15.90
N ARG A 776 -27.15 -20.39 15.92
CA ARG A 776 -27.23 -21.66 15.18
C ARG A 776 -27.50 -21.49 13.69
N ALA A 777 -28.08 -20.35 13.29
CA ALA A 777 -28.34 -20.02 11.89
C ALA A 777 -27.08 -19.48 11.19
N LEU A 778 -26.11 -18.98 11.96
CA LEU A 778 -24.87 -18.41 11.46
C LEU A 778 -23.95 -19.49 10.88
N ARG A 779 -23.24 -19.15 9.78
CA ARG A 779 -22.32 -20.03 9.06
C ARG A 779 -20.89 -19.90 9.54
N ILE A 780 -20.50 -18.70 9.94
CA ILE A 780 -19.30 -18.38 10.71
C ILE A 780 -19.69 -17.54 11.93
N HIS A 781 -18.78 -17.38 12.90
CA HIS A 781 -19.07 -16.57 14.08
C HIS A 781 -18.39 -15.19 13.99
N PRO A 782 -19.08 -14.14 13.51
CA PRO A 782 -18.45 -12.86 13.17
C PRO A 782 -17.85 -12.15 14.38
N ALA A 783 -18.50 -12.21 15.55
CA ALA A 783 -17.97 -11.60 16.77
C ALA A 783 -16.69 -12.28 17.28
N LEU A 784 -16.53 -13.59 17.06
CA LEU A 784 -15.34 -14.32 17.47
C LEU A 784 -14.15 -13.90 16.59
N LEU A 785 -14.37 -13.87 15.27
CA LEU A 785 -13.36 -13.43 14.31
C LEU A 785 -12.99 -11.95 14.51
N ASP A 786 -13.94 -11.11 14.94
CA ASP A 786 -13.67 -9.72 15.24
C ASP A 786 -12.76 -9.59 16.47
N CYS A 787 -13.07 -10.32 17.55
CA CYS A 787 -12.22 -10.38 18.76
C CYS A 787 -10.79 -10.84 18.42
N THR A 788 -10.63 -11.76 17.47
CA THR A 788 -9.31 -12.16 16.97
C THR A 788 -8.57 -11.00 16.31
N GLY A 789 -9.22 -10.22 15.44
CA GLY A 789 -8.63 -9.01 14.85
C GLY A 789 -8.30 -7.91 15.87
N GLN A 790 -9.06 -7.83 16.96
CA GLN A 790 -8.80 -6.88 18.06
C GLN A 790 -7.49 -7.17 18.80
N LEU A 791 -6.96 -8.40 18.76
CA LEU A 791 -5.68 -8.75 19.38
C LEU A 791 -4.50 -7.97 18.78
N VAL A 792 -4.59 -7.52 17.52
CA VAL A 792 -3.57 -6.64 16.92
C VAL A 792 -3.49 -5.30 17.65
N ALA A 793 -4.63 -4.70 18.00
CA ALA A 793 -4.66 -3.47 18.77
C ALA A 793 -4.08 -3.68 20.17
N PHE A 794 -4.42 -4.79 20.82
CA PHE A 794 -3.89 -5.14 22.13
C PHE A 794 -2.36 -5.30 22.10
N TRP A 795 -1.84 -6.01 21.08
CA TRP A 795 -0.41 -6.20 20.88
C TRP A 795 0.32 -4.86 20.69
N LEU A 796 -0.23 -3.93 19.90
CA LEU A 796 0.34 -2.58 19.72
C LEU A 796 0.37 -1.77 21.03
N LEU A 797 -0.69 -1.86 21.84
CA LEU A 797 -0.78 -1.18 23.13
C LEU A 797 0.28 -1.67 24.14
N GLU A 798 0.53 -2.99 24.19
CA GLU A 798 1.59 -3.59 25.02
C GLU A 798 3.00 -3.19 24.56
N ARG A 799 3.14 -2.75 23.31
CA ARG A 799 4.39 -2.21 22.74
C ARG A 799 4.54 -0.70 22.88
N GLY A 800 3.60 -0.04 23.56
CA GLY A 800 3.70 1.38 23.87
C GLY A 800 3.03 2.31 22.86
N GLU A 801 2.40 1.81 21.80
CA GLU A 801 1.64 2.67 20.90
C GLU A 801 0.46 3.33 21.64
N ARG A 802 0.14 4.57 21.24
CA ARG A 802 -0.90 5.41 21.83
C ARG A 802 -1.63 6.19 20.75
N HIS A 803 -2.87 6.58 21.04
CA HIS A 803 -3.71 7.43 20.18
C HIS A 803 -3.83 6.89 18.74
N PHE A 804 -4.20 5.63 18.59
CA PHE A 804 -4.28 4.98 17.29
C PHE A 804 -5.57 4.16 17.18
N GLY A 805 -5.92 3.78 15.96
CA GLY A 805 -6.88 2.73 15.66
C GLY A 805 -6.30 1.79 14.61
N VAL A 806 -6.71 0.52 14.64
CA VAL A 806 -6.36 -0.46 13.61
C VAL A 806 -7.62 -1.09 13.08
N PHE A 807 -7.85 -0.96 11.76
CA PHE A 807 -9.10 -1.36 11.14
C PHE A 807 -8.86 -2.35 10.00
N PRO A 808 -9.56 -3.49 9.97
CA PRO A 808 -9.38 -4.52 8.94
C PRO A 808 -9.75 -4.00 7.56
N PHE A 809 -8.89 -4.27 6.59
CA PHE A 809 -9.02 -3.83 5.20
C PHE A 809 -9.11 -5.00 4.22
N GLN A 810 -8.26 -6.01 4.39
CA GLN A 810 -8.30 -7.23 3.59
C GLN A 810 -7.77 -8.43 4.39
N ALA A 811 -8.05 -9.63 3.90
CA ALA A 811 -7.43 -10.86 4.39
C ALA A 811 -7.12 -11.79 3.22
N ARG A 812 -5.94 -12.42 3.22
CA ARG A 812 -5.53 -13.34 2.14
C ARG A 812 -6.43 -14.57 2.10
N ARG A 813 -6.72 -15.14 3.26
CA ARG A 813 -7.63 -16.29 3.40
C ARG A 813 -8.24 -16.31 4.80
N VAL A 814 -9.52 -16.62 4.89
CA VAL A 814 -10.17 -17.01 6.15
C VAL A 814 -10.71 -18.41 5.96
N ALA A 815 -10.26 -19.39 6.73
CA ALA A 815 -10.76 -20.77 6.68
C ALA A 815 -11.59 -21.06 7.92
N TRP A 816 -12.69 -21.80 7.74
CA TRP A 816 -13.67 -22.08 8.78
C TRP A 816 -14.02 -23.57 8.80
N TYR A 817 -13.86 -24.21 9.97
CA TYR A 817 -13.91 -25.67 10.11
C TYR A 817 -14.95 -26.17 11.12
N ARG A 818 -15.83 -25.28 11.63
CA ARG A 818 -16.88 -25.66 12.59
C ARG A 818 -18.26 -25.48 11.99
N ARG A 819 -19.18 -26.38 12.34
CA ARG A 819 -20.56 -26.32 11.84
C ARG A 819 -21.44 -25.31 12.57
N SER A 820 -21.19 -25.12 13.86
CA SER A 820 -21.86 -24.16 14.72
C SER A 820 -20.99 -23.95 15.95
N LEU A 821 -21.03 -22.75 16.52
CA LEU A 821 -20.45 -22.44 17.81
C LEU A 821 -21.56 -22.00 18.76
N THR A 822 -21.46 -22.35 20.03
CA THR A 822 -22.46 -21.99 21.04
C THR A 822 -21.93 -20.81 21.87
N PRO A 823 -22.73 -19.75 22.09
CA PRO A 823 -22.38 -18.69 23.03
C PRO A 823 -21.99 -19.24 24.40
N GLY A 824 -20.97 -18.63 25.01
CA GLY A 824 -20.34 -19.08 26.26
C GLY A 824 -19.23 -20.12 26.09
N GLY A 825 -19.06 -20.69 24.89
CA GLY A 825 -17.91 -21.56 24.60
C GLY A 825 -16.59 -20.78 24.64
N ARG A 826 -15.49 -21.47 25.02
CA ARG A 826 -14.15 -20.89 25.10
C ARG A 826 -13.26 -21.39 23.96
N MET A 827 -12.42 -20.50 23.46
CA MET A 827 -11.48 -20.72 22.37
C MET A 827 -10.10 -20.21 22.76
N ARG A 828 -9.05 -20.88 22.30
CA ARG A 828 -7.67 -20.37 22.38
C ARG A 828 -7.30 -19.78 21.02
N CYS A 829 -6.79 -18.56 21.01
CA CYS A 829 -6.34 -17.89 19.81
C CYS A 829 -4.85 -17.60 19.91
N SER A 830 -4.09 -18.06 18.92
CA SER A 830 -2.67 -17.78 18.77
C SER A 830 -2.46 -17.03 17.47
N GLY A 831 -1.62 -16.01 17.47
CA GLY A 831 -1.33 -15.28 16.23
C GLY A 831 0.06 -14.71 16.16
N HIS A 832 0.52 -14.54 14.93
CA HIS A 832 1.68 -13.72 14.61
C HIS A 832 1.25 -12.38 14.06
N VAL A 833 1.87 -11.32 14.55
CA VAL A 833 1.56 -9.93 14.18
C VAL A 833 2.85 -9.23 13.78
N ARG A 834 2.81 -8.53 12.64
CA ARG A 834 3.92 -7.70 12.16
C ARG A 834 3.40 -6.32 11.82
N LEU A 835 4.12 -5.28 12.25
CA LEU A 835 3.89 -3.90 11.85
C LEU A 835 4.92 -3.51 10.80
N GLU A 836 4.47 -3.09 9.62
CA GLU A 836 5.35 -2.57 8.57
C GLU A 836 5.63 -1.08 8.74
N ARG A 837 6.73 -0.62 8.13
CA ARG A 837 7.09 0.82 8.07
C ARG A 837 6.01 1.65 7.37
N SER A 838 5.23 1.05 6.48
CA SER A 838 4.07 1.65 5.80
C SER A 838 2.93 2.01 6.75
N GLY A 839 2.93 1.49 7.99
CA GLY A 839 1.80 1.59 8.91
C GLY A 839 0.74 0.51 8.69
N ALA A 840 0.93 -0.45 7.78
CA ALA A 840 0.06 -1.62 7.73
C ALA A 840 0.48 -2.65 8.79
N THR A 841 -0.50 -3.29 9.43
CA THR A 841 -0.26 -4.49 10.23
C THR A 841 -0.70 -5.71 9.47
N TYR A 842 0.09 -6.77 9.52
CA TYR A 842 -0.23 -8.07 8.94
C TYR A 842 -0.26 -9.11 10.04
N ALA A 843 -1.36 -9.84 10.12
CA ALA A 843 -1.52 -10.87 11.13
C ALA A 843 -1.97 -12.21 10.53
N THR A 844 -1.51 -13.29 11.15
CA THR A 844 -2.05 -14.63 10.93
C THR A 844 -2.48 -15.18 12.27
N PHE A 845 -3.72 -15.67 12.34
CA PHE A 845 -4.32 -16.20 13.57
C PHE A 845 -4.84 -17.60 13.35
N GLU A 846 -4.69 -18.43 14.37
CA GLU A 846 -5.31 -19.74 14.50
C GLU A 846 -6.18 -19.74 15.77
N ILE A 847 -7.41 -20.19 15.62
CA ILE A 847 -8.39 -20.32 16.70
C ILE A 847 -8.66 -21.80 16.92
N VAL A 848 -8.40 -22.31 18.12
CA VAL A 848 -8.62 -23.70 18.50
C VAL A 848 -9.66 -23.79 19.62
N ASP A 849 -10.47 -24.84 19.60
CA ASP A 849 -11.47 -25.10 20.63
C ASP A 849 -10.88 -25.85 21.84
N SER A 850 -11.72 -26.10 22.85
CA SER A 850 -11.33 -26.82 24.07
C SER A 850 -10.90 -28.27 23.84
N SER A 851 -11.21 -28.87 22.68
CA SER A 851 -10.71 -30.21 22.31
C SER A 851 -9.31 -30.17 21.66
N GLY A 852 -8.78 -28.96 21.41
CA GLY A 852 -7.51 -28.75 20.73
C GLY A 852 -7.61 -28.78 19.20
N ALA A 853 -8.83 -28.84 18.66
CA ALA A 853 -9.04 -28.85 17.22
C ALA A 853 -9.18 -27.42 16.67
N THR A 854 -8.62 -27.15 15.49
CA THR A 854 -8.68 -25.84 14.84
C THR A 854 -10.10 -25.53 14.38
N ALA A 855 -10.66 -24.42 14.87
CA ALA A 855 -11.99 -23.91 14.52
C ALA A 855 -11.95 -22.95 13.33
N ALA A 856 -10.96 -22.07 13.28
CA ALA A 856 -10.75 -21.13 12.17
C ALA A 856 -9.29 -20.71 12.04
N VAL A 857 -8.91 -20.32 10.82
CA VAL A 857 -7.59 -19.73 10.52
C VAL A 857 -7.80 -18.45 9.71
N ILE A 858 -7.19 -17.36 10.15
CA ILE A 858 -7.13 -16.10 9.41
C ILE A 858 -5.69 -15.92 8.94
N GLU A 859 -5.46 -15.90 7.63
CA GLU A 859 -4.13 -15.71 7.04
C GLU A 859 -4.01 -14.34 6.38
N GLY A 860 -2.94 -13.63 6.72
CA GLY A 860 -2.63 -12.33 6.10
C GLY A 860 -3.76 -11.32 6.29
N LEU A 861 -4.31 -11.22 7.50
CA LEU A 861 -5.20 -10.14 7.90
C LEU A 861 -4.41 -8.84 7.88
N GLU A 862 -4.79 -7.95 6.98
CA GLU A 862 -4.21 -6.62 6.89
C GLU A 862 -5.13 -5.62 7.59
N GLN A 863 -4.62 -4.94 8.61
CA GLN A 863 -5.30 -3.83 9.27
C GLN A 863 -4.52 -2.54 9.05
N ARG A 864 -5.26 -1.49 8.67
CA ARG A 864 -4.72 -0.14 8.49
C ARG A 864 -4.51 0.51 9.85
N PHE A 865 -3.27 0.90 10.17
CA PHE A 865 -2.97 1.71 11.35
C PHE A 865 -3.28 3.17 11.07
N VAL A 866 -4.17 3.75 11.86
CA VAL A 866 -4.55 5.16 11.81
C VAL A 866 -4.07 5.82 13.08
N ARG A 867 -3.16 6.79 12.96
CA ARG A 867 -2.76 7.64 14.08
C ARG A 867 -3.79 8.76 14.22
N PHE A 868 -4.37 8.90 15.39
CA PHE A 868 -5.37 9.92 15.68
C PHE A 868 -4.74 11.11 16.40
N PRO A 869 -5.16 12.34 16.10
CA PRO A 869 -4.95 13.46 17.02
C PRO A 869 -5.49 13.09 18.40
N GLU A 870 -4.72 13.40 19.46
CA GLU A 870 -5.05 12.96 20.83
C GLU A 870 -6.47 13.37 21.24
N ALA A 871 -6.89 14.60 20.92
CA ALA A 871 -8.22 15.10 21.23
C ALA A 871 -9.34 14.28 20.57
N ILE A 872 -9.18 13.97 19.27
CA ILE A 872 -10.15 13.15 18.53
C ILE A 872 -10.15 11.71 19.02
N HIS A 873 -8.96 11.13 19.28
CA HIS A 873 -8.87 9.80 19.86
C HIS A 873 -9.60 9.71 21.20
N ARG A 874 -9.42 10.71 22.06
CA ARG A 874 -10.07 10.77 23.37
C ARG A 874 -11.59 10.82 23.25
N LEU A 875 -12.12 11.59 22.30
CA LEU A 875 -13.57 11.70 22.07
C LEU A 875 -14.17 10.41 21.47
N LEU A 876 -13.46 9.77 20.54
CA LEU A 876 -13.97 8.59 19.82
C LEU A 876 -13.71 7.26 20.52
N PHE A 877 -12.64 7.16 21.32
CA PHE A 877 -12.18 5.89 21.91
C PHE A 877 -11.91 5.98 23.43
N GLY A 878 -11.84 7.19 23.99
CA GLY A 878 -11.51 7.40 25.41
C GLY A 878 -12.71 7.13 26.33
N GLY A 879 -12.53 6.24 27.29
CA GLY A 879 -13.43 6.10 28.45
C GLY A 879 -13.17 7.18 29.50
N ALA A 880 -14.11 7.38 30.43
CA ALA A 880 -14.07 8.34 31.54
C ALA A 880 -12.85 8.23 32.50
N ALA A 881 -11.89 7.35 32.21
CA ALA A 881 -10.67 7.10 32.96
C ALA A 881 -9.39 7.50 32.18
N ALA A 882 -9.49 8.43 31.22
CA ALA A 882 -8.31 9.06 30.62
C ALA A 882 -7.64 9.94 31.70
N GLU A 883 -6.55 9.40 32.25
CA GLU A 883 -5.46 10.06 32.98
C GLU A 883 -5.74 11.48 33.48
N ARG A 884 -5.86 11.60 34.81
CA ARG A 884 -5.80 12.87 35.55
C ARG A 884 -4.54 13.62 35.11
N ARG A 885 -4.71 14.65 34.28
CA ARG A 885 -3.63 15.60 34.02
C ARG A 885 -3.47 16.45 35.28
N ALA A 886 -2.24 16.62 35.76
CA ALA A 886 -1.92 17.78 36.57
C ALA A 886 -2.30 19.04 35.75
N PRO A 887 -2.94 20.05 36.34
CA PRO A 887 -3.25 21.28 35.61
C PRO A 887 -1.94 21.83 35.01
N PRO A 888 -1.94 22.33 33.76
CA PRO A 888 -0.80 23.08 33.26
C PRO A 888 -0.52 24.25 34.22
N GLU A 889 0.76 24.54 34.46
CA GLU A 889 1.16 25.72 35.23
C GLU A 889 0.41 26.94 34.68
N ALA A 890 -0.14 27.74 35.60
CA ALA A 890 -0.90 28.92 35.24
C ALA A 890 -0.06 29.80 34.29
N PRO A 891 -0.65 30.39 33.24
CA PRO A 891 0.03 31.41 32.47
C PRO A 891 0.53 32.49 33.43
N GLU A 892 1.76 32.96 33.25
CA GLU A 892 2.25 34.15 33.94
C GLU A 892 1.21 35.26 33.84
N ALA A 893 0.96 35.92 34.97
CA ALA A 893 -0.11 36.89 35.13
C ALA A 893 -0.04 37.99 34.06
N GLY A 894 -0.93 37.91 33.06
CA GLY A 894 -1.02 38.88 31.97
C GLY A 894 -1.90 38.49 30.79
N GLY A 895 -2.19 37.19 30.57
CA GLY A 895 -3.05 36.74 29.47
C GLY A 895 -4.53 36.61 29.85
N THR A 896 -5.42 37.26 29.10
CA THR A 896 -6.87 37.07 29.20
C THR A 896 -7.28 35.61 28.99
N ALA A 897 -8.20 35.11 29.81
CA ALA A 897 -8.57 33.70 29.98
C ALA A 897 -9.35 33.03 28.81
N ALA A 898 -9.01 33.31 27.54
CA ALA A 898 -9.78 32.83 26.38
C ALA A 898 -9.02 31.95 25.37
N ASP A 899 -7.72 31.70 25.51
CA ASP A 899 -6.97 30.91 24.52
C ASP A 899 -6.61 29.51 25.04
N ARG A 900 -7.60 28.60 25.07
CA ARG A 900 -7.31 27.17 25.04
C ARG A 900 -7.23 26.73 23.58
N ALA A 901 -6.02 26.61 23.07
CA ALA A 901 -5.77 25.99 21.76
C ALA A 901 -6.19 24.51 21.82
N VAL A 902 -7.25 24.15 21.10
CA VAL A 902 -7.38 22.77 20.63
C VAL A 902 -6.32 22.64 19.55
N ASP A 903 -5.20 21.97 19.86
CA ASP A 903 -4.14 21.71 18.87
C ASP A 903 -4.78 21.24 17.55
N ALA A 904 -4.40 21.91 16.46
CA ALA A 904 -5.05 21.89 15.14
C ALA A 904 -5.54 20.50 14.71
N VAL A 905 -6.85 20.25 14.85
CA VAL A 905 -7.51 19.12 14.19
C VAL A 905 -7.70 19.52 12.73
N ASP A 906 -6.88 18.96 11.85
CA ASP A 906 -6.94 19.19 10.42
C ASP A 906 -8.25 18.63 9.82
N GLY A 907 -8.97 19.45 9.07
CA GLY A 907 -10.17 19.02 8.36
C GLY A 907 -9.93 17.93 7.32
N SER A 908 -8.71 17.84 6.79
CA SER A 908 -8.32 16.74 5.89
C SER A 908 -8.38 15.38 6.60
N PHE A 909 -8.07 15.31 7.91
CA PHE A 909 -8.18 14.08 8.71
C PHE A 909 -9.63 13.65 8.87
N LEU A 910 -10.51 14.59 9.21
CA LEU A 910 -11.93 14.31 9.43
C LEU A 910 -12.65 13.90 8.14
N ASN A 911 -12.23 14.46 7.00
CA ASN A 911 -12.77 14.15 5.68
C ASN A 911 -12.16 12.88 5.05
N ALA A 912 -11.00 12.39 5.53
CA ALA A 912 -10.41 11.15 5.06
C ALA A 912 -11.26 9.91 5.38
N SER A 913 -10.93 8.78 4.75
CA SER A 913 -11.65 7.51 4.92
C SER A 913 -13.16 7.65 4.69
N TRP A 914 -13.54 8.38 3.64
CA TRP A 914 -14.94 8.66 3.28
C TRP A 914 -15.71 9.45 4.36
N GLY A 915 -15.01 10.32 5.10
CA GLY A 915 -15.59 11.18 6.12
C GLY A 915 -16.05 10.46 7.39
N ILE A 916 -15.69 9.18 7.59
CA ILE A 916 -16.18 8.38 8.72
C ILE A 916 -15.84 9.02 10.07
N TRP A 917 -14.69 9.68 10.18
CA TRP A 917 -14.25 10.34 11.42
C TRP A 917 -15.06 11.60 11.69
N ALA A 918 -15.34 12.41 10.66
CA ALA A 918 -16.28 13.53 10.78
C ALA A 918 -17.67 13.06 11.22
N ARG A 919 -18.19 11.99 10.60
CA ARG A 919 -19.50 11.42 10.95
C ARG A 919 -19.53 10.89 12.38
N ALA A 920 -18.54 10.10 12.79
CA ALA A 920 -18.43 9.60 14.16
C ALA A 920 -18.31 10.76 15.16
N LEU A 921 -17.50 11.78 14.86
CA LEU A 921 -17.36 12.95 15.71
C LEU A 921 -18.67 13.74 15.82
N ALA A 922 -19.40 13.92 14.71
CA ALA A 922 -20.69 14.59 14.69
C ALA A 922 -21.70 13.90 15.61
N HIS A 923 -21.79 12.57 15.54
CA HIS A 923 -22.60 11.78 16.46
C HIS A 923 -22.18 11.99 17.92
N VAL A 924 -20.88 12.20 18.20
CA VAL A 924 -20.39 12.44 19.56
C VAL A 924 -20.68 13.85 20.07
N VAL A 925 -20.54 14.89 19.25
CA VAL A 925 -20.52 16.29 19.69
C VAL A 925 -21.79 17.09 19.40
N LEU A 926 -22.60 16.67 18.43
CA LEU A 926 -23.82 17.38 18.06
C LEU A 926 -25.07 16.76 18.73
N PRO A 927 -25.98 17.58 19.29
CA PRO A 927 -27.29 17.13 19.75
C PRO A 927 -28.21 16.80 18.56
N GLY A 928 -29.23 15.96 18.79
CA GLY A 928 -30.04 15.33 17.73
C GLY A 928 -30.53 16.25 16.59
N ARG A 929 -31.08 17.44 16.90
CA ARG A 929 -31.54 18.38 15.85
C ARG A 929 -30.39 18.95 15.01
N GLU A 930 -29.27 19.28 15.65
CA GLU A 930 -28.08 19.79 14.97
C GLU A 930 -27.39 18.69 14.16
N LEU A 931 -27.41 17.43 14.64
CA LEU A 931 -26.94 16.28 13.88
C LEU A 931 -27.79 16.05 12.62
N ASP A 932 -29.12 16.17 12.73
CA ASP A 932 -30.02 16.08 11.59
C ASP A 932 -29.84 17.24 10.59
N ASP A 933 -29.60 18.46 11.08
CA ASP A 933 -29.27 19.63 10.24
C ASP A 933 -27.91 19.44 9.54
N TRP A 934 -26.94 18.85 10.25
CA TRP A 934 -25.59 18.55 9.75
C TRP A 934 -25.59 17.47 8.65
N TYR A 935 -26.58 16.57 8.64
CA TYR A 935 -26.81 15.63 7.53
C TYR A 935 -27.66 16.20 6.39
N ARG A 936 -28.35 17.35 6.59
CA ARG A 936 -29.19 18.01 5.57
C ARG A 936 -28.47 19.05 4.73
N HIS A 937 -27.38 19.65 5.23
CA HIS A 937 -26.60 20.65 4.51
C HIS A 937 -25.40 19.98 3.81
N ASP A 938 -25.49 19.79 2.50
CA ASP A 938 -24.60 18.92 1.72
C ASP A 938 -23.45 19.66 0.98
N SER A 939 -23.35 21.00 1.09
CA SER A 939 -22.63 21.80 0.08
C SER A 939 -21.43 22.64 0.55
N ASP A 940 -20.81 22.38 1.71
CA ASP A 940 -19.54 23.06 2.06
C ASP A 940 -18.74 22.30 3.13
N GLY A 941 -17.86 21.39 2.70
CA GLY A 941 -17.11 20.47 3.57
C GLY A 941 -16.23 21.17 4.62
N ASP A 942 -15.70 22.35 4.29
CA ASP A 942 -14.84 23.12 5.20
C ASP A 942 -15.65 23.82 6.29
N ARG A 943 -16.84 24.36 5.97
CA ARG A 943 -17.77 24.91 6.98
C ARG A 943 -18.32 23.83 7.91
N ARG A 944 -18.59 22.64 7.36
CA ARG A 944 -19.12 21.50 8.13
C ARG A 944 -18.12 20.99 9.17
N VAL A 945 -16.84 20.93 8.79
CA VAL A 945 -15.75 20.61 9.70
C VAL A 945 -15.52 21.74 10.70
N ALA A 946 -15.47 23.00 10.27
CA ALA A 946 -15.27 24.15 11.17
C ALA A 946 -16.35 24.23 12.25
N SER A 947 -17.62 23.94 11.90
CA SER A 947 -18.73 23.83 12.84
C SER A 947 -18.50 22.71 13.87
N LEU A 948 -18.10 21.51 13.43
CA LEU A 948 -17.78 20.41 14.34
C LEU A 948 -16.63 20.74 15.29
N LEU A 949 -15.57 21.37 14.79
CA LEU A 949 -14.40 21.76 15.58
C LEU A 949 -14.74 22.84 16.61
N SER A 950 -15.66 23.75 16.28
CA SER A 950 -16.19 24.74 17.23
C SER A 950 -16.93 24.07 18.39
N HIS A 951 -17.72 23.03 18.11
CA HIS A 951 -18.40 22.24 19.14
C HIS A 951 -17.42 21.42 20.00
N VAL A 952 -16.37 20.87 19.39
CA VAL A 952 -15.27 20.22 20.12
C VAL A 952 -14.61 21.21 21.08
N ALA A 953 -14.23 22.40 20.60
CA ALA A 953 -13.61 23.44 21.43
C ALA A 953 -14.53 23.90 22.57
N ALA A 954 -15.82 24.11 22.30
CA ALA A 954 -16.80 24.48 23.31
C ALA A 954 -16.99 23.39 24.39
N ARG A 955 -16.95 22.11 24.00
CA ARG A 955 -17.06 20.98 24.94
C ARG A 955 -15.81 20.83 25.81
N ASP A 956 -14.61 21.00 25.24
CA ASP A 956 -13.35 20.98 25.98
C ASP A 956 -13.21 22.18 26.95
N ALA A 957 -13.78 23.34 26.60
CA ALA A 957 -13.85 24.50 27.48
C ALA A 957 -14.78 24.28 28.70
N ARG A 958 -15.82 23.46 28.56
CA ARG A 958 -16.82 23.17 29.61
C ARG A 958 -16.48 21.98 30.51
N ALA A 959 -15.39 21.25 30.24
CA ALA A 959 -14.97 20.13 31.10
C ALA A 959 -14.59 20.63 32.51
N PRO A 960 -15.12 20.04 33.60
CA PRO A 960 -14.94 20.54 34.96
C PRO A 960 -13.46 20.63 35.34
N ARG A 961 -13.07 21.76 35.94
CA ARG A 961 -11.76 21.93 36.60
C ARG A 961 -11.66 20.91 37.73
N ALA A 962 -10.66 20.03 37.68
CA ALA A 962 -10.35 19.18 38.82
C ALA A 962 -9.94 20.08 40.01
N GLN A 963 -10.67 20.00 41.13
CA GLN A 963 -10.16 20.51 42.40
C GLN A 963 -8.90 19.70 42.77
N PRO A 964 -7.83 20.34 43.27
CA PRO A 964 -6.71 19.60 43.82
C PRO A 964 -7.22 18.67 44.95
N PRO A 965 -6.64 17.48 45.11
CA PRO A 965 -7.02 16.61 46.23
C PRO A 965 -6.83 17.39 47.54
N ALA A 966 -7.84 17.35 48.41
CA ALA A 966 -7.67 17.81 49.79
C ALA A 966 -6.46 17.07 50.38
N GLU A 967 -5.57 17.80 51.04
CA GLU A 967 -4.40 17.23 51.70
C GLU A 967 -4.83 16.04 52.57
N PRO A 968 -4.10 14.91 52.53
CA PRO A 968 -4.38 13.82 53.47
C PRO A 968 -4.21 14.37 54.90
N PRO A 969 -5.11 14.01 55.83
CA PRO A 969 -5.05 14.54 57.19
C PRO A 969 -3.70 14.17 57.81
N ASN A 970 -3.06 15.17 58.41
CA ASN A 970 -1.78 15.03 59.08
C ASN A 970 -1.92 14.00 60.22
N MET A 971 -1.32 12.81 60.05
CA MET A 971 -1.37 11.73 61.06
C MET A 971 -0.57 12.00 62.34
N ASN A 972 -0.11 13.24 62.55
CA ASN A 972 0.56 13.69 63.77
C ASN A 972 -0.25 14.69 64.62
N ASP A 973 -1.54 14.90 64.34
CA ASP A 973 -2.42 15.70 65.21
C ASP A 973 -3.25 14.79 66.15
N PRO A 974 -3.00 14.78 67.48
CA PRO A 974 -3.72 13.92 68.42
C PRO A 974 -5.16 14.40 68.75
N SER A 975 -5.67 15.45 68.10
CA SER A 975 -6.83 16.19 68.62
C SER A 975 -8.18 15.98 67.92
N SER A 976 -8.31 15.13 66.89
CA SER A 976 -9.59 14.99 66.15
C SER A 976 -10.26 13.61 66.25
N GLY A 977 -10.34 13.08 67.47
CA GLY A 977 -11.33 12.05 67.82
C GLY A 977 -12.61 12.68 68.36
N ARG A 978 -13.64 12.89 67.52
CA ARG A 978 -15.07 12.90 67.91
C ARG A 978 -16.01 13.18 66.73
N GLN A 979 -17.06 12.36 66.65
CA GLN A 979 -18.38 12.62 66.04
C GLN A 979 -18.49 12.63 64.50
N GLN A 980 -19.50 12.08 63.84
CA GLN A 980 -20.60 11.17 64.19
C GLN A 980 -21.34 10.86 62.87
N ARG A 981 -21.56 9.57 62.61
CA ARG A 981 -22.79 8.95 62.10
C ARG A 981 -23.97 9.89 61.76
N SER A 982 -24.41 9.84 60.50
CA SER A 982 -25.82 9.78 60.08
C SER A 982 -25.90 9.15 58.70
#